data_AF-A0A9D5SER9-F1
#
_entry.id   AF-A0A9D5SER9-F1
#
_cell.length_a   1.000
_cell.length_b   1.000
_cell.length_c   1.000
_cell.angle_alpha   90.00
_cell.angle_beta   90.00
_cell.angle_gamma   90.00
#
_symmetry.space_group_name_H-M   'P 1'
#
loop_
_entity.id
_entity.type
_entity.pdbx_description
1 polymer ?
#
loop_
_entity_poly.entity_id
_entity_poly.type
_entity_poly.pdbx_seq_one_letter_code
_entity_poly.pdbx_strand_id
1 'polypeptide(L)'
;MNKKHFACSLLALLPAFSVFAADFESDGIYYNITGSHTVSVVKGDYDYDGDVTIPAYVANGTHTYTVTAIAENAFQAMNIETVTLPEGLTSIGNQAFYQSSIKTISLPSTLSSMGISAFRECKNLTGVVLPDALKEIKEYAFAKCSNLKTVSLGKNTVKIEHGAFGCTALEELVLPSTMKEIDYLAFYSCQQLKTVKIENAAVYIEHLAFMSCTCLENLDLGNAVTGFGATSDSQFQLNDNVFGWVRFDDGGGAFSHCSALTKVVIPASVTKLEKTFYNCSRLYDVTLPSTLTTIGAGTFEGCPIREITIPNNVTTIGNNAFRKCPLISIDFPSALNSIGNSAFQECPLTDIILPSSLESIGNSAFKGCTLTAVKLSSSLKTIGEYAFYGCSLTEITIPKSVTLINSFAFNECKSLRKIKIDNAPVTIKAAFQNCTSLEDLDLGNALVSLGSNSYGCFSGCTSLTKIVIPNTITCLPQGTFQNCTGLNSVIIPNNIQTIEQKAFDGCSSITEILIPESVTSLGASAFQNCTSLESVFFDNAVLDIQEGTFAGCTKLKNVDLGKVTSIGKHAFQNCTQLEKIVIPNSVESLFSSFTGCSSLKEVVIGTGVKEMKNTYYDYHGVFQDCIKLTSVTFKTNIVTSFSSNTFKNCRNLKKIEIPASVTSVGESCFDGCSELSHIYMNATTPPTIKANTFSDYNTPTLHVPSSAKTAYTKADNWKLFTNVIAIGQEPKATSEEIAALETLLAQTQSLYNAAVEGTEPGNYRTGAKAALKAVINEVSARIAATMLTEDVEDCTELLNTATRSFKNKQIKNEYQTDNTLAFATSLKASRGAEFHLPIEMNNANEISAVQFDLYLPEGMTLNTDEYNDYVIELSDRTTTRRHSVSSRQMSDGALRVVVSSTQNATFTGNSGTLLTLSLFPQSTMEADDYDVELKNIVLTDPQATRYAAVDMKSVITVSAYTMGDVNNDAHIDVADLTGVVHFILEDADTSLVFNAADMDGNGVVEVNDYAALVNVILDQGTASAAPIRKLTLLKKSQAGTASAIALSDIELDDNGEGELLVQLTNNNESYTGMQFDLYLPEGMTLADDIETTSRQHGVWAKEQANGCYRVLCSSMTNAELRIGTVMRLAVKATNSIDNEAEVCASDIVLSDVNAQRHENANILSKVYESNEALGITTTGQDATQTTAIDLFGRRANAAKGDILVVDGKKIVR
;
A
#
# COMPACT_ATOMS: atom_id res chain seq x y z
N MET A 1 0.97 -47.16 -10.72
CA MET A 1 1.14 -47.24 -12.20
C MET A 1 1.93 -48.50 -12.54
N ASN A 2 1.47 -49.22 -13.57
CA ASN A 2 1.98 -50.48 -14.10
C ASN A 2 3.49 -50.49 -14.46
N LYS A 3 4.18 -51.59 -14.13
CA LYS A 3 4.80 -52.56 -15.06
C LYS A 3 5.96 -53.31 -14.39
N LYS A 4 5.87 -54.64 -14.31
CA LYS A 4 6.69 -55.59 -15.10
C LYS A 4 6.48 -57.02 -14.59
N HIS A 5 5.50 -57.71 -15.17
CA HIS A 5 5.59 -59.14 -15.41
C HIS A 5 6.23 -59.34 -16.78
N PHE A 6 7.39 -60.00 -16.83
CA PHE A 6 7.85 -60.71 -18.01
C PHE A 6 8.93 -61.73 -17.63
N ALA A 7 8.59 -63.02 -17.76
CA ALA A 7 9.46 -64.17 -18.07
C ALA A 7 8.75 -65.45 -17.61
N CYS A 8 8.74 -66.58 -18.32
CA CYS A 8 9.00 -66.91 -19.71
C CYS A 8 8.40 -68.32 -19.86
N SER A 9 7.64 -68.55 -20.93
CA SER A 9 7.14 -69.87 -21.32
C SER A 9 8.17 -70.56 -22.21
N LEU A 10 8.54 -71.81 -21.89
CA LEU A 10 8.95 -72.81 -22.89
C LEU A 10 8.59 -74.24 -22.40
N LEU A 11 7.84 -74.96 -23.24
CA LEU A 11 7.25 -76.29 -23.08
C LEU A 11 8.28 -77.44 -23.06
N ALA A 12 7.94 -78.56 -22.40
CA ALA A 12 8.01 -79.92 -22.97
C ALA A 12 7.19 -80.99 -22.20
N LEU A 13 6.13 -81.50 -22.85
CA LEU A 13 5.61 -82.89 -22.91
C LEU A 13 5.17 -83.68 -21.64
N LEU A 14 3.86 -84.03 -21.64
CA LEU A 14 3.08 -85.01 -20.84
C LEU A 14 3.61 -86.47 -20.91
N PRO A 15 3.28 -87.41 -19.97
CA PRO A 15 1.91 -87.69 -19.53
C PRO A 15 1.67 -87.89 -18.02
N ALA A 16 0.38 -87.84 -17.70
CA ALA A 16 -0.24 -88.07 -16.41
C ALA A 16 0.25 -89.32 -15.66
N PHE A 17 0.54 -89.14 -14.38
CA PHE A 17 0.00 -90.00 -13.34
C PHE A 17 -0.49 -89.10 -12.21
N SER A 18 -1.80 -88.88 -12.18
CA SER A 18 -2.52 -88.56 -10.95
C SER A 18 -2.37 -89.78 -10.03
N VAL A 19 -1.31 -89.79 -9.21
CA VAL A 19 -1.36 -90.56 -7.97
C VAL A 19 -2.20 -89.70 -7.04
N PHE A 20 -3.41 -90.16 -6.73
CA PHE A 20 -4.16 -89.64 -5.60
C PHE A 20 -3.20 -89.62 -4.41
N ALA A 21 -2.82 -88.43 -3.95
CA ALA A 21 -2.14 -88.28 -2.67
C ALA A 21 -3.14 -88.77 -1.63
N ALA A 22 -2.97 -90.03 -1.20
CA ALA A 22 -3.79 -90.59 -0.16
C ALA A 22 -3.25 -90.02 1.15
N ASP A 23 -4.03 -89.14 1.77
CA ASP A 23 -3.84 -88.82 3.17
C ASP A 23 -4.02 -90.10 3.98
N PHE A 24 -3.14 -90.32 4.94
CA PHE A 24 -3.25 -91.45 5.84
C PHE A 24 -2.96 -91.01 7.27
N GLU A 25 -3.62 -91.67 8.20
CA GLU A 25 -3.45 -91.44 9.62
C GLU A 25 -2.48 -92.49 10.18
N SER A 26 -1.56 -92.06 11.03
CA SER A 26 -0.73 -92.94 11.84
C SER A 26 -0.53 -92.31 13.21
N ASP A 27 -0.75 -93.11 14.26
CA ASP A 27 -0.63 -92.69 15.66
C ASP A 27 -1.38 -91.40 16.00
N GLY A 28 -2.57 -91.23 15.42
CA GLY A 28 -3.44 -90.06 15.65
C GLY A 28 -2.99 -88.78 14.93
N ILE A 29 -2.08 -88.87 13.96
CA ILE A 29 -1.59 -87.73 13.15
C ILE A 29 -1.83 -88.03 11.67
N TYR A 30 -2.31 -87.03 10.94
CA TYR A 30 -2.57 -87.15 9.50
C TYR A 30 -1.37 -86.71 8.67
N TYR A 31 -1.06 -87.50 7.64
CA TYR A 31 0.08 -87.30 6.75
C TYR A 31 -0.35 -87.33 5.29
N ASN A 32 0.22 -86.43 4.50
CA ASN A 32 0.12 -86.43 3.04
C ASN A 32 1.44 -86.88 2.42
N ILE A 33 1.39 -87.79 1.44
CA ILE A 33 2.57 -88.27 0.71
C ILE A 33 3.04 -87.18 -0.26
N THR A 34 4.21 -86.60 0.01
CA THR A 34 4.79 -85.49 -0.76
C THR A 34 5.88 -85.91 -1.74
N GLY A 35 6.34 -87.17 -1.67
CA GLY A 35 7.38 -87.72 -2.53
C GLY A 35 7.45 -89.24 -2.46
N SER A 36 8.42 -89.86 -3.13
CA SER A 36 8.53 -91.33 -3.18
C SER A 36 8.76 -91.98 -1.80
N HIS A 37 9.37 -91.25 -0.85
CA HIS A 37 9.64 -91.71 0.52
C HIS A 37 9.52 -90.58 1.56
N THR A 38 8.76 -89.53 1.27
CA THR A 38 8.58 -88.37 2.16
C THR A 38 7.11 -88.05 2.38
N VAL A 39 6.78 -87.55 3.56
CA VAL A 39 5.44 -87.09 3.93
C VAL A 39 5.48 -85.73 4.62
N SER A 40 4.35 -85.03 4.58
CA SER A 40 4.07 -83.82 5.34
C SER A 40 2.93 -84.07 6.32
N VAL A 41 3.01 -83.54 7.53
CA VAL A 41 1.87 -83.50 8.45
C VAL A 41 0.81 -82.56 7.91
N VAL A 42 -0.46 -82.97 7.93
CA VAL A 42 -1.61 -82.18 7.46
C VAL A 42 -2.68 -82.07 8.54
N LYS A 43 -3.67 -81.21 8.32
CA LYS A 43 -4.82 -81.07 9.21
C LYS A 43 -5.67 -82.35 9.13
N GLY A 44 -5.99 -82.92 10.29
CA GLY A 44 -6.84 -84.11 10.39
C GLY A 44 -8.33 -83.81 10.41
N ASP A 45 -9.14 -84.87 10.48
CA ASP A 45 -10.61 -84.78 10.58
C ASP A 45 -11.09 -84.35 11.99
N TYR A 46 -10.19 -84.35 12.97
CA TYR A 46 -10.43 -83.89 14.34
C TYR A 46 -9.32 -82.95 14.81
N ASP A 47 -9.65 -82.10 15.79
CA ASP A 47 -8.68 -81.15 16.34
C ASP A 47 -7.64 -81.87 17.20
N TYR A 48 -6.36 -81.52 17.00
CA TYR A 48 -5.26 -82.02 17.83
C TYR A 48 -5.28 -81.32 19.20
N ASP A 49 -5.15 -82.10 20.28
CA ASP A 49 -5.27 -81.61 21.67
C ASP A 49 -4.14 -82.17 22.55
N GLY A 50 -3.66 -81.38 23.52
CA GLY A 50 -2.61 -81.78 24.45
C GLY A 50 -1.21 -81.82 23.82
N ASP A 51 -0.41 -82.84 24.17
CA ASP A 51 0.97 -82.99 23.70
C ASP A 51 1.03 -83.81 22.40
N VAL A 52 1.65 -83.26 21.35
CA VAL A 52 1.77 -83.91 20.03
C VAL A 52 3.22 -84.30 19.76
N THR A 53 3.47 -85.58 19.42
CA THR A 53 4.81 -86.07 19.04
C THR A 53 4.82 -86.52 17.58
N ILE A 54 5.57 -85.81 16.73
CA ILE A 54 5.71 -86.15 15.31
C ILE A 54 6.94 -87.05 15.14
N PRO A 55 6.78 -88.32 14.73
CA PRO A 55 7.91 -89.24 14.54
C PRO A 55 8.74 -88.86 13.32
N ALA A 56 10.03 -89.23 13.31
CA ALA A 56 10.91 -89.01 12.16
C ALA A 56 10.52 -89.87 10.94
N TYR A 57 9.91 -91.03 11.20
CA TYR A 57 9.49 -91.99 10.18
C TYR A 57 8.08 -92.48 10.48
N VAL A 58 7.27 -92.66 9.45
CA VAL A 58 5.91 -93.19 9.56
C VAL A 58 5.69 -94.27 8.49
N ALA A 59 4.97 -95.33 8.85
CA ALA A 59 4.67 -96.43 7.93
C ALA A 59 3.26 -96.30 7.35
N ASN A 60 3.11 -96.54 6.04
CA ASN A 60 1.81 -96.77 5.41
C ASN A 60 1.89 -98.06 4.58
N GLY A 61 1.28 -99.13 5.08
CA GLY A 61 1.45 -100.48 4.52
C GLY A 61 2.91 -100.95 4.61
N THR A 62 3.52 -101.33 3.48
CA THR A 62 4.91 -101.81 3.40
C THR A 62 5.95 -100.69 3.21
N HIS A 63 5.52 -99.44 3.09
CA HIS A 63 6.41 -98.31 2.83
C HIS A 63 6.66 -97.51 4.11
N THR A 64 7.92 -97.12 4.32
CA THR A 64 8.31 -96.19 5.39
C THR A 64 8.64 -94.85 4.76
N TYR A 65 8.02 -93.79 5.28
CA TYR A 65 8.19 -92.41 4.82
C TYR A 65 8.93 -91.60 5.89
N THR A 66 9.82 -90.71 5.45
CA THR A 66 10.45 -89.71 6.31
C THR A 66 9.52 -88.51 6.43
N VAL A 67 9.28 -88.02 7.65
CA VAL A 67 8.48 -86.81 7.88
C VAL A 67 9.37 -85.58 7.66
N THR A 68 9.13 -84.82 6.59
CA THR A 68 10.02 -83.73 6.17
C THR A 68 9.37 -82.35 6.24
N ALA A 69 8.05 -82.27 6.43
CA ALA A 69 7.32 -80.99 6.45
C ALA A 69 6.10 -81.01 7.37
N ILE A 70 5.68 -79.82 7.79
CA ILE A 70 4.34 -79.54 8.32
C ILE A 70 3.63 -78.67 7.28
N ALA A 71 2.46 -79.08 6.83
CA ALA A 71 1.73 -78.39 5.78
C ALA A 71 1.09 -77.10 6.29
N GLU A 72 0.59 -76.31 5.34
CA GLU A 72 -0.23 -75.14 5.65
C GLU A 72 -1.46 -75.53 6.49
N ASN A 73 -1.78 -74.69 7.49
CA ASN A 73 -2.90 -74.85 8.42
C ASN A 73 -2.94 -76.15 9.25
N ALA A 74 -1.89 -76.98 9.25
CA ALA A 74 -1.92 -78.32 9.85
C ALA A 74 -2.36 -78.34 11.31
N PHE A 75 -1.92 -77.35 12.09
CA PHE A 75 -2.24 -77.15 13.51
C PHE A 75 -2.90 -75.79 13.79
N GLN A 76 -3.58 -75.21 12.79
CA GLN A 76 -4.28 -73.93 12.94
C GLN A 76 -5.41 -74.02 13.97
N ALA A 77 -5.42 -73.08 14.92
CA ALA A 77 -6.40 -72.93 15.99
C ALA A 77 -6.53 -74.17 16.91
N MET A 78 -5.49 -75.00 16.96
CA MET A 78 -5.48 -76.25 17.75
C MET A 78 -5.06 -76.01 19.20
N ASN A 79 -5.63 -76.79 20.12
CA ASN A 79 -5.34 -76.75 21.56
C ASN A 79 -4.10 -77.61 21.93
N ILE A 80 -2.98 -77.38 21.25
CA ILE A 80 -1.73 -78.10 21.49
C ILE A 80 -0.94 -77.40 22.59
N GLU A 81 -0.51 -78.14 23.62
CA GLU A 81 0.33 -77.62 24.70
C GLU A 81 1.82 -77.63 24.33
N THR A 82 2.31 -78.78 23.85
CA THR A 82 3.67 -78.98 23.35
C THR A 82 3.68 -79.77 22.05
N VAL A 83 4.67 -79.51 21.19
CA VAL A 83 4.89 -80.27 19.96
C VAL A 83 6.35 -80.70 19.86
N THR A 84 6.58 -82.00 19.70
CA THR A 84 7.91 -82.57 19.47
C THR A 84 8.13 -82.78 17.97
N LEU A 85 9.12 -82.09 17.40
CA LEU A 85 9.45 -82.11 15.98
C LEU A 85 10.68 -83.00 15.70
N PRO A 86 10.73 -83.76 14.60
CA PRO A 86 11.89 -84.59 14.26
C PRO A 86 13.02 -83.77 13.60
N GLU A 87 14.29 -84.13 13.87
CA GLU A 87 15.49 -83.53 13.25
C GLU A 87 15.62 -83.75 11.73
N GLY A 88 14.66 -84.40 11.07
CA GLY A 88 14.58 -84.50 9.61
C GLY A 88 13.64 -83.46 8.98
N LEU A 89 12.94 -82.65 9.78
CA LEU A 89 11.96 -81.68 9.31
C LEU A 89 12.66 -80.48 8.64
N THR A 90 12.24 -80.15 7.42
CA THR A 90 12.88 -79.11 6.60
C THR A 90 12.01 -77.88 6.37
N SER A 91 10.67 -78.00 6.51
CA SER A 91 9.75 -76.88 6.32
C SER A 91 8.52 -76.91 7.25
N ILE A 92 8.06 -75.71 7.62
CA ILE A 92 6.75 -75.45 8.26
C ILE A 92 5.94 -74.54 7.34
N GLY A 93 4.73 -74.94 6.98
CA GLY A 93 3.86 -74.23 6.05
C GLY A 93 3.25 -72.94 6.59
N ASN A 94 2.55 -72.22 5.71
CA ASN A 94 1.83 -71.00 6.08
C ASN A 94 0.76 -71.31 7.14
N GLN A 95 0.61 -70.41 8.13
CA GLN A 95 -0.40 -70.55 9.19
C GLN A 95 -0.41 -71.90 9.93
N ALA A 96 0.69 -72.67 9.85
CA ALA A 96 0.74 -74.04 10.33
C ALA A 96 0.33 -74.17 11.81
N PHE A 97 0.69 -73.21 12.65
CA PHE A 97 0.33 -73.12 14.06
C PHE A 97 -0.44 -71.83 14.39
N TYR A 98 -1.05 -71.17 13.40
CA TYR A 98 -1.79 -69.93 13.60
C TYR A 98 -2.85 -70.09 14.70
N GLN A 99 -2.87 -69.20 15.70
CA GLN A 99 -3.79 -69.24 16.86
C GLN A 99 -3.71 -70.52 17.72
N SER A 100 -2.63 -71.29 17.64
CA SER A 100 -2.46 -72.47 18.51
C SER A 100 -2.06 -72.10 19.94
N SER A 101 -2.38 -72.96 20.91
CA SER A 101 -2.12 -72.76 22.35
C SER A 101 -0.71 -73.13 22.81
N ILE A 102 0.23 -73.35 21.88
CA ILE A 102 1.58 -73.86 22.17
C ILE A 102 2.32 -72.94 23.16
N LYS A 103 2.89 -73.55 24.20
CA LYS A 103 3.65 -72.84 25.25
C LYS A 103 5.13 -72.68 24.90
N THR A 104 5.72 -73.74 24.37
CA THR A 104 7.14 -73.83 23.98
C THR A 104 7.27 -74.72 22.76
N ILE A 105 8.21 -74.39 21.87
CA ILE A 105 8.54 -75.23 20.72
C ILE A 105 10.05 -75.27 20.51
N SER A 106 10.58 -76.47 20.30
CA SER A 106 11.97 -76.69 19.87
C SER A 106 11.97 -76.95 18.38
N LEU A 107 12.49 -75.99 17.61
CA LEU A 107 12.59 -76.12 16.16
C LEU A 107 13.86 -76.93 15.80
N PRO A 108 13.76 -77.92 14.90
CA PRO A 108 14.89 -78.79 14.57
C PRO A 108 15.97 -78.05 13.78
N SER A 109 17.22 -78.51 13.89
CA SER A 109 18.37 -77.85 13.27
C SER A 109 18.34 -77.83 11.73
N THR A 110 17.60 -78.77 11.12
CA THR A 110 17.42 -78.91 9.67
C THR A 110 16.33 -78.00 9.08
N LEU A 111 15.58 -77.28 9.90
CA LEU A 111 14.47 -76.45 9.43
C LEU A 111 15.01 -75.23 8.66
N SER A 112 14.83 -75.26 7.34
CA SER A 112 15.35 -74.25 6.41
C SER A 112 14.29 -73.26 5.93
N SER A 113 13.00 -73.57 6.14
CA SER A 113 11.87 -72.78 5.66
C SER A 113 10.72 -72.74 6.68
N MET A 114 10.14 -71.55 6.87
CA MET A 114 8.97 -71.31 7.72
C MET A 114 8.01 -70.38 6.97
N GLY A 115 6.71 -70.71 6.96
CA GLY A 115 5.70 -69.97 6.21
C GLY A 115 5.22 -68.66 6.84
N ILE A 116 4.45 -67.90 6.06
CA ILE A 116 3.77 -66.67 6.47
C ILE A 116 2.80 -66.99 7.61
N SER A 117 2.78 -66.14 8.66
CA SER A 117 1.90 -66.29 9.82
C SER A 117 2.00 -67.65 10.52
N ALA A 118 3.11 -68.40 10.37
CA ALA A 118 3.23 -69.78 10.85
C ALA A 118 2.86 -69.95 12.33
N PHE A 119 3.22 -69.00 13.20
CA PHE A 119 2.91 -68.99 14.64
C PHE A 119 2.10 -67.77 15.07
N ARG A 120 1.50 -67.03 14.14
CA ARG A 120 0.77 -65.80 14.48
C ARG A 120 -0.33 -66.07 15.51
N GLU A 121 -0.49 -65.17 16.46
CA GLU A 121 -1.46 -65.27 17.57
C GLU A 121 -1.30 -66.52 18.46
N CYS A 122 -0.12 -67.15 18.51
CA CYS A 122 0.22 -68.15 19.54
C CYS A 122 0.42 -67.47 20.91
N LYS A 123 -0.67 -67.12 21.58
CA LYS A 123 -0.67 -66.26 22.78
C LYS A 123 0.04 -66.88 23.98
N ASN A 124 0.21 -68.20 24.04
CA ASN A 124 0.88 -68.87 25.15
C ASN A 124 2.39 -69.06 24.92
N LEU A 125 2.88 -68.80 23.71
CA LEU A 125 4.28 -68.99 23.37
C LEU A 125 5.12 -67.95 24.11
N THR A 126 6.06 -68.41 24.95
CA THR A 126 6.88 -67.53 25.80
C THR A 126 8.29 -67.32 25.26
N GLY A 127 8.82 -68.28 24.51
CA GLY A 127 10.14 -68.20 23.90
C GLY A 127 10.31 -69.13 22.71
N VAL A 128 11.18 -68.75 21.77
CA VAL A 128 11.52 -69.59 20.61
C VAL A 128 12.99 -69.45 20.24
N VAL A 129 13.62 -70.59 19.90
CA VAL A 129 14.97 -70.64 19.33
C VAL A 129 14.85 -70.99 17.86
N LEU A 130 15.26 -70.07 16.99
CA LEU A 130 15.24 -70.25 15.54
C LEU A 130 16.56 -70.88 15.07
N PRO A 131 16.52 -71.89 14.19
CA PRO A 131 17.70 -72.63 13.79
C PRO A 131 18.57 -71.86 12.78
N ASP A 132 19.88 -72.16 12.76
CA ASP A 132 20.87 -71.53 11.87
C ASP A 132 20.60 -71.76 10.38
N ALA A 133 19.81 -72.78 10.00
CA ALA A 133 19.40 -73.04 8.63
C ALA A 133 18.31 -72.07 8.13
N LEU A 134 17.58 -71.41 9.04
CA LEU A 134 16.49 -70.49 8.71
C LEU A 134 17.04 -69.09 8.40
N LYS A 135 17.12 -68.77 7.11
CA LYS A 135 17.68 -67.50 6.62
C LYS A 135 16.71 -66.32 6.74
N GLU A 136 15.41 -66.57 6.61
CA GLU A 136 14.40 -65.52 6.54
C GLU A 136 13.25 -65.84 7.49
N ILE A 137 12.80 -64.82 8.20
CA ILE A 137 11.61 -64.89 9.06
C ILE A 137 10.48 -64.23 8.30
N LYS A 138 9.49 -65.04 7.92
CA LYS A 138 8.43 -64.62 7.00
C LYS A 138 7.41 -63.67 7.62
N GLU A 139 6.68 -63.00 6.73
CA GLU A 139 5.64 -62.03 7.06
C GLU A 139 4.71 -62.55 8.19
N TYR A 140 4.56 -61.73 9.23
CA TYR A 140 3.76 -62.01 10.43
C TYR A 140 4.05 -63.33 11.16
N ALA A 141 5.19 -64.01 10.94
CA ALA A 141 5.44 -65.35 11.46
C ALA A 141 5.09 -65.53 12.95
N PHE A 142 5.38 -64.53 13.79
CA PHE A 142 5.10 -64.50 15.23
C PHE A 142 4.27 -63.26 15.65
N ALA A 143 3.55 -62.63 14.72
CA ALA A 143 2.76 -61.45 15.02
C ALA A 143 1.71 -61.75 16.09
N LYS A 144 1.51 -60.81 17.03
CA LYS A 144 0.54 -60.91 18.13
C LYS A 144 0.74 -62.13 19.05
N CYS A 145 1.94 -62.73 19.08
CA CYS A 145 2.34 -63.65 20.15
C CYS A 145 2.59 -62.85 21.43
N SER A 146 1.52 -62.42 22.07
CA SER A 146 1.51 -61.40 23.13
C SER A 146 2.25 -61.77 24.42
N ASN A 147 2.66 -63.04 24.60
CA ASN A 147 3.48 -63.48 25.73
C ASN A 147 4.89 -63.90 25.30
N LEU A 148 5.26 -63.75 24.02
CA LEU A 148 6.58 -64.11 23.53
C LEU A 148 7.60 -63.08 24.04
N LYS A 149 8.42 -63.50 25.02
CA LYS A 149 9.39 -62.65 25.72
C LYS A 149 10.80 -62.74 25.16
N THR A 150 11.18 -63.91 24.67
CA THR A 150 12.54 -64.18 24.21
C THR A 150 12.54 -64.82 22.84
N VAL A 151 13.36 -64.30 21.92
CA VAL A 151 13.65 -64.94 20.64
C VAL A 151 15.16 -65.05 20.47
N SER A 152 15.64 -66.26 20.19
CA SER A 152 17.03 -66.47 19.77
C SER A 152 17.04 -66.67 18.26
N LEU A 153 17.60 -65.71 17.53
CA LEU A 153 17.72 -65.79 16.07
C LEU A 153 18.85 -66.75 15.67
N GLY A 154 18.71 -67.40 14.52
CA GLY A 154 19.77 -68.21 13.94
C GLY A 154 20.94 -67.34 13.47
N LYS A 155 22.17 -67.83 13.57
CA LYS A 155 23.40 -67.09 13.22
C LYS A 155 23.48 -66.68 11.75
N ASN A 156 22.71 -67.32 10.88
CA ASN A 156 22.66 -67.02 9.44
C ASN A 156 21.36 -66.32 9.01
N THR A 157 20.54 -65.84 9.95
CA THR A 157 19.34 -65.08 9.59
C THR A 157 19.76 -63.76 8.92
N VAL A 158 19.23 -63.52 7.72
CA VAL A 158 19.56 -62.36 6.88
C VAL A 158 18.43 -61.34 6.76
N LYS A 159 17.17 -61.77 6.95
CA LYS A 159 16.01 -60.89 6.76
C LYS A 159 14.88 -61.21 7.75
N ILE A 160 14.27 -60.16 8.28
CA ILE A 160 13.02 -60.20 9.05
C ILE A 160 11.98 -59.45 8.23
N GLU A 161 10.98 -60.16 7.73
CA GLU A 161 9.94 -59.60 6.86
C GLU A 161 8.86 -58.85 7.65
N HIS A 162 7.95 -58.24 6.89
CA HIS A 162 6.92 -57.36 7.38
C HIS A 162 6.11 -57.94 8.55
N GLY A 163 6.00 -57.16 9.63
CA GLY A 163 5.17 -57.52 10.79
C GLY A 163 5.59 -58.78 11.57
N ALA A 164 6.74 -59.40 11.27
CA ALA A 164 7.10 -60.75 11.75
C ALA A 164 6.97 -60.94 13.27
N PHE A 165 7.31 -59.94 14.07
CA PHE A 165 7.25 -59.96 15.54
C PHE A 165 6.38 -58.82 16.11
N GLY A 166 5.53 -58.19 15.30
CA GLY A 166 4.69 -57.08 15.76
C GLY A 166 3.75 -57.49 16.90
N CYS A 167 3.57 -56.62 17.88
CA CYS A 167 2.73 -56.82 19.07
C CYS A 167 3.13 -58.06 19.92
N THR A 168 4.43 -58.32 20.05
CA THR A 168 4.97 -59.33 20.98
C THR A 168 5.40 -58.70 22.31
N ALA A 169 5.69 -59.54 23.30
CA ALA A 169 6.20 -59.12 24.61
C ALA A 169 7.74 -59.22 24.70
N LEU A 170 8.45 -59.14 23.57
CA LEU A 170 9.90 -59.29 23.53
C LEU A 170 10.54 -58.30 24.49
N GLU A 171 11.45 -58.77 25.35
CA GLU A 171 12.14 -57.92 26.32
C GLU A 171 13.52 -57.46 25.81
N GLU A 172 14.21 -58.34 25.07
CA GLU A 172 15.52 -58.12 24.46
C GLU A 172 15.57 -58.72 23.05
N LEU A 173 16.29 -58.06 22.16
CA LEU A 173 16.54 -58.50 20.79
C LEU A 173 18.01 -58.33 20.43
N VAL A 174 18.66 -59.46 20.09
CA VAL A 174 20.02 -59.47 19.55
C VAL A 174 19.97 -59.91 18.10
N LEU A 175 20.36 -59.01 17.19
CA LEU A 175 20.41 -59.28 15.76
C LEU A 175 21.79 -59.84 15.36
N PRO A 176 21.85 -60.97 14.63
CA PRO A 176 23.11 -61.59 14.24
C PRO A 176 23.88 -60.75 13.22
N SER A 177 25.19 -60.96 13.13
CA SER A 177 26.10 -60.27 12.20
C SER A 177 25.81 -60.53 10.71
N THR A 178 24.89 -61.42 10.37
CA THR A 178 24.45 -61.69 8.99
C THR A 178 23.22 -60.91 8.57
N MET A 179 22.56 -60.20 9.49
CA MET A 179 21.34 -59.45 9.23
C MET A 179 21.55 -58.40 8.15
N LYS A 180 20.64 -58.32 7.17
CA LYS A 180 20.72 -57.34 6.07
C LYS A 180 19.53 -56.40 6.04
N GLU A 181 18.36 -56.88 6.43
CA GLU A 181 17.12 -56.14 6.25
C GLU A 181 16.13 -56.45 7.39
N ILE A 182 15.60 -55.38 7.98
CA ILE A 182 14.44 -55.42 8.87
C ILE A 182 13.35 -54.64 8.17
N ASP A 183 12.29 -55.34 7.79
CA ASP A 183 11.22 -54.79 6.96
C ASP A 183 10.17 -54.01 7.78
N TYR A 184 9.19 -53.43 7.08
CA TYR A 184 8.11 -52.62 7.64
C TYR A 184 7.40 -53.32 8.82
N LEU A 185 7.11 -52.59 9.90
CA LEU A 185 6.42 -53.10 11.11
C LEU A 185 7.01 -54.37 11.76
N ALA A 186 8.22 -54.81 11.42
CA ALA A 186 8.79 -56.08 11.88
C ALA A 186 8.69 -56.28 13.40
N PHE A 187 8.87 -55.21 14.18
CA PHE A 187 8.75 -55.16 15.64
C PHE A 187 7.74 -54.10 16.12
N TYR A 188 6.74 -53.78 15.29
CA TYR A 188 5.72 -52.78 15.62
C TYR A 188 5.07 -53.04 16.99
N SER A 189 5.01 -52.01 17.84
CA SER A 189 4.35 -52.06 19.15
C SER A 189 4.82 -53.20 20.07
N CYS A 190 6.10 -53.56 20.03
CA CYS A 190 6.73 -54.43 21.04
C CYS A 190 6.96 -53.62 22.33
N GLN A 191 5.90 -53.37 23.08
CA GLN A 191 5.90 -52.42 24.21
C GLN A 191 6.71 -52.88 25.43
N GLN A 192 7.22 -54.11 25.45
CA GLN A 192 8.11 -54.61 26.51
C GLN A 192 9.59 -54.63 26.10
N LEU A 193 9.89 -54.27 24.84
CA LEU A 193 11.24 -54.35 24.29
C LEU A 193 12.09 -53.23 24.90
N LYS A 194 13.08 -53.60 25.72
CA LYS A 194 13.97 -52.68 26.43
C LYS A 194 15.31 -52.49 25.74
N THR A 195 15.79 -53.54 25.08
CA THR A 195 17.15 -53.58 24.52
C THR A 195 17.11 -54.14 23.10
N VAL A 196 17.74 -53.41 22.18
CA VAL A 196 18.02 -53.87 20.82
C VAL A 196 19.52 -53.72 20.57
N LYS A 197 20.18 -54.83 20.23
CA LYS A 197 21.61 -54.87 19.92
C LYS A 197 21.85 -55.47 18.53
N ILE A 198 22.67 -54.80 17.73
CA ILE A 198 23.04 -55.26 16.38
C ILE A 198 24.51 -55.69 16.37
N GLU A 199 24.79 -57.00 16.24
CA GLU A 199 26.15 -57.57 16.38
C GLU A 199 27.03 -57.43 15.12
N ASN A 200 26.91 -56.31 14.41
CA ASN A 200 27.74 -55.90 13.27
C ASN A 200 27.40 -56.61 11.94
N ALA A 201 26.32 -56.15 11.31
CA ALA A 201 25.91 -56.50 9.97
C ALA A 201 25.47 -55.23 9.23
N ALA A 202 25.63 -55.19 7.91
CA ALA A 202 25.11 -54.12 7.06
C ALA A 202 23.57 -54.16 7.03
N VAL A 203 22.92 -53.72 8.10
CA VAL A 203 21.46 -53.77 8.25
C VAL A 203 20.84 -52.48 7.72
N TYR A 204 19.87 -52.65 6.83
CA TYR A 204 18.91 -51.62 6.48
C TYR A 204 17.64 -51.79 7.32
N ILE A 205 17.20 -50.72 7.99
CA ILE A 205 16.01 -50.74 8.84
C ILE A 205 14.91 -49.95 8.15
N GLU A 206 13.87 -50.63 7.69
CA GLU A 206 12.74 -50.00 7.02
C GLU A 206 11.93 -49.09 7.96
N HIS A 207 11.12 -48.24 7.34
CA HIS A 207 10.18 -47.37 8.04
C HIS A 207 9.30 -48.16 9.02
N LEU A 208 8.98 -47.56 10.18
CA LEU A 208 8.10 -48.12 11.22
C LEU A 208 8.52 -49.46 11.85
N ALA A 209 9.69 -50.01 11.51
CA ALA A 209 10.14 -51.32 11.99
C ALA A 209 10.04 -51.49 13.51
N PHE A 210 10.40 -50.47 14.29
CA PHE A 210 10.36 -50.45 15.76
C PHE A 210 9.37 -49.42 16.32
N MET A 211 8.42 -48.94 15.51
CA MET A 211 7.48 -47.93 15.96
C MET A 211 6.70 -48.39 17.21
N SER A 212 6.52 -47.48 18.16
CA SER A 212 5.78 -47.71 19.41
C SER A 212 6.37 -48.80 20.30
N CYS A 213 7.68 -49.10 20.17
CA CYS A 213 8.44 -49.82 21.19
C CYS A 213 8.69 -48.87 22.38
N THR A 214 7.64 -48.60 23.16
CA THR A 214 7.62 -47.52 24.16
C THR A 214 8.56 -47.72 25.34
N CYS A 215 8.99 -48.96 25.62
CA CYS A 215 9.97 -49.28 26.66
C CYS A 215 11.41 -49.40 26.14
N LEU A 216 11.69 -49.09 24.87
CA LEU A 216 13.04 -49.20 24.32
C LEU A 216 13.95 -48.16 24.95
N GLU A 217 14.88 -48.60 25.79
CA GLU A 217 15.83 -47.75 26.53
C GLU A 217 17.24 -47.83 25.93
N ASN A 218 17.68 -49.05 25.58
CA ASN A 218 19.04 -49.34 25.13
C ASN A 218 19.02 -49.73 23.65
N LEU A 219 19.44 -48.81 22.79
CA LEU A 219 19.55 -49.03 21.35
C LEU A 219 21.03 -48.99 20.93
N ASP A 220 21.61 -50.16 20.69
CA ASP A 220 22.95 -50.33 20.14
C ASP A 220 22.87 -50.71 18.65
N LEU A 221 23.08 -49.71 17.79
CA LEU A 221 23.03 -49.86 16.33
C LEU A 221 24.32 -50.47 15.74
N GLY A 222 25.36 -50.72 16.55
CA GLY A 222 26.65 -51.20 16.07
C GLY A 222 27.32 -50.24 15.07
N ASN A 223 28.26 -50.74 14.26
CA ASN A 223 29.05 -49.91 13.34
C ASN A 223 28.62 -50.00 11.86
N ALA A 224 27.57 -50.76 11.55
CA ALA A 224 27.28 -51.18 10.19
C ALA A 224 25.86 -50.89 9.68
N VAL A 225 24.96 -50.25 10.44
CA VAL A 225 23.64 -49.84 9.90
C VAL A 225 23.83 -48.92 8.70
N THR A 226 23.36 -49.33 7.54
CA THR A 226 23.62 -48.64 6.25
C THR A 226 22.62 -47.53 5.95
N GLY A 227 21.47 -47.53 6.63
CA GLY A 227 20.46 -46.51 6.53
C GLY A 227 19.15 -46.91 7.21
N PHE A 228 18.24 -45.93 7.27
CA PHE A 228 16.86 -46.11 7.67
C PHE A 228 15.99 -45.80 6.44
N GLY A 229 14.92 -46.54 6.21
CA GLY A 229 14.07 -46.32 5.04
C GLY A 229 13.15 -45.10 5.15
N ALA A 230 13.11 -44.28 4.10
CA ALA A 230 12.01 -43.35 3.85
C ALA A 230 11.04 -43.84 2.77
N THR A 231 9.83 -43.31 2.89
CA THR A 231 9.18 -42.70 1.74
C THR A 231 8.82 -41.24 2.01
N SER A 232 8.98 -40.44 0.97
CA SER A 232 8.60 -39.04 0.80
C SER A 232 7.18 -38.71 1.27
N ASP A 233 7.02 -37.46 1.72
CA ASP A 233 5.76 -36.72 1.93
C ASP A 233 4.51 -37.37 1.30
N SER A 234 3.79 -38.15 2.11
CA SER A 234 2.36 -38.39 1.95
C SER A 234 1.86 -39.04 3.23
N GLN A 235 0.63 -38.69 3.63
CA GLN A 235 -0.07 -39.40 4.70
C GLN A 235 -0.12 -40.89 4.36
N PHE A 236 0.66 -41.70 5.06
CA PHE A 236 0.63 -43.14 4.91
C PHE A 236 -0.56 -43.66 5.72
N GLN A 237 -1.68 -43.89 5.03
CA GLN A 237 -2.74 -44.73 5.56
C GLN A 237 -2.45 -46.16 5.12
N LEU A 238 -1.88 -46.95 6.02
CA LEU A 238 -1.69 -48.36 5.75
C LEU A 238 -2.84 -49.13 6.41
N ASN A 239 -3.69 -49.71 5.56
CA ASN A 239 -4.66 -50.70 6.00
C ASN A 239 -3.92 -52.03 6.08
N ASP A 240 -3.28 -52.26 7.22
CA ASP A 240 -2.66 -53.54 7.51
C ASP A 240 -3.74 -54.51 7.99
N ASN A 241 -3.95 -55.60 7.26
CA ASN A 241 -5.01 -56.56 7.58
C ASN A 241 -4.77 -57.30 8.91
N VAL A 242 -3.58 -57.19 9.50
CA VAL A 242 -3.21 -57.79 10.79
C VAL A 242 -3.29 -56.76 11.92
N PHE A 243 -2.68 -55.60 11.77
CA PHE A 243 -2.59 -54.57 12.81
C PHE A 243 -3.69 -53.51 12.76
N GLY A 244 -4.55 -53.54 11.74
CA GLY A 244 -5.65 -52.60 11.53
C GLY A 244 -5.24 -51.32 10.83
N TRP A 245 -6.07 -50.29 10.92
CA TRP A 245 -5.74 -48.96 10.39
C TRP A 245 -4.60 -48.37 11.19
N VAL A 246 -3.42 -48.34 10.58
CA VAL A 246 -2.28 -47.62 11.12
C VAL A 246 -2.28 -46.25 10.47
N ARG A 247 -2.96 -45.27 11.09
CA ARG A 247 -3.03 -43.88 10.62
C ARG A 247 -1.91 -43.07 11.26
N PHE A 248 -1.12 -42.41 10.41
CA PHE A 248 -0.12 -41.45 10.83
C PHE A 248 -0.37 -40.14 10.10
N ASP A 249 -0.96 -39.18 10.79
CA ASP A 249 -1.29 -37.88 10.20
C ASP A 249 -0.03 -37.14 9.74
N ASP A 250 1.13 -37.46 10.33
CA ASP A 250 2.44 -36.81 10.06
C ASP A 250 3.51 -37.75 9.46
N GLY A 251 3.20 -39.02 9.19
CA GLY A 251 4.13 -40.06 8.70
C GLY A 251 5.14 -40.52 9.77
N GLY A 252 5.29 -41.83 9.98
CA GLY A 252 6.18 -42.34 11.02
C GLY A 252 7.49 -42.93 10.48
N GLY A 253 8.51 -42.81 11.31
CA GLY A 253 9.85 -43.36 11.17
C GLY A 253 10.16 -44.66 11.91
N ALA A 254 11.32 -45.25 11.63
CA ALA A 254 11.77 -46.55 12.15
C ALA A 254 11.62 -46.72 13.68
N PHE A 255 11.94 -45.69 14.47
CA PHE A 255 11.89 -45.68 15.94
C PHE A 255 10.88 -44.67 16.49
N SER A 256 9.81 -44.37 15.74
CA SER A 256 8.83 -43.38 16.18
C SER A 256 8.14 -43.79 17.47
N HIS A 257 7.88 -42.83 18.35
CA HIS A 257 7.23 -43.04 19.64
C HIS A 257 7.95 -44.03 20.58
N CYS A 258 9.24 -44.28 20.39
CA CYS A 258 10.11 -44.96 21.37
C CYS A 258 10.33 -44.06 22.59
N SER A 259 9.30 -43.96 23.43
CA SER A 259 9.18 -42.93 24.47
C SER A 259 10.09 -43.13 25.68
N ALA A 260 10.75 -44.29 25.82
CA ALA A 260 11.78 -44.52 26.84
C ALA A 260 13.21 -44.24 26.35
N LEU A 261 13.41 -44.06 25.04
CA LEU A 261 14.73 -43.85 24.45
C LEU A 261 15.25 -42.48 24.86
N THR A 262 16.44 -42.44 25.46
CA THR A 262 17.06 -41.20 25.98
C THR A 262 18.29 -40.77 25.21
N LYS A 263 19.05 -41.73 24.69
CA LYS A 263 20.30 -41.53 23.97
C LYS A 263 20.40 -42.44 22.77
N VAL A 264 21.00 -41.95 21.67
CA VAL A 264 21.38 -42.78 20.53
C VAL A 264 22.70 -42.31 19.90
N VAL A 265 23.54 -43.25 19.48
CA VAL A 265 24.73 -43.00 18.67
C VAL A 265 24.46 -43.50 17.26
N ILE A 266 24.45 -42.60 16.29
CA ILE A 266 24.19 -42.94 14.89
C ILE A 266 25.50 -43.43 14.24
N PRO A 267 25.51 -44.62 13.61
CA PRO A 267 26.75 -45.22 13.08
C PRO A 267 27.38 -44.43 11.92
N ALA A 268 28.71 -44.51 11.79
CA ALA A 268 29.46 -43.80 10.75
C ALA A 268 29.10 -44.20 9.31
N SER A 269 28.46 -45.35 9.09
CA SER A 269 27.94 -45.78 7.79
C SER A 269 26.70 -45.02 7.32
N VAL A 270 25.99 -44.32 8.22
CA VAL A 270 24.75 -43.60 7.90
C VAL A 270 25.08 -42.25 7.24
N THR A 271 24.66 -42.09 5.98
CA THR A 271 24.84 -40.84 5.22
C THR A 271 23.60 -39.95 5.18
N LYS A 272 22.43 -40.50 5.52
CA LYS A 272 21.14 -39.79 5.59
C LYS A 272 20.32 -40.33 6.76
N LEU A 273 19.74 -39.42 7.53
CA LEU A 273 18.69 -39.73 8.49
C LEU A 273 17.38 -39.25 7.90
N GLU A 274 16.37 -40.08 7.86
CA GLU A 274 15.02 -39.68 7.44
C GLU A 274 14.11 -39.72 8.67
N LYS A 275 12.76 -39.68 8.54
CA LYS A 275 11.85 -39.83 9.69
C LYS A 275 12.30 -41.05 10.49
N THR A 276 12.97 -40.87 11.62
CA THR A 276 13.63 -41.96 12.36
C THR A 276 13.19 -41.93 13.82
N PHE A 277 13.32 -40.78 14.49
CA PHE A 277 13.05 -40.63 15.93
C PHE A 277 11.84 -39.73 16.24
N TYR A 278 10.87 -39.63 15.32
CA TYR A 278 9.66 -38.83 15.50
C TYR A 278 8.95 -39.13 16.83
N ASN A 279 8.65 -38.09 17.61
CA ASN A 279 8.01 -38.15 18.92
C ASN A 279 8.68 -39.12 19.93
N CYS A 280 10.00 -39.26 19.88
CA CYS A 280 10.77 -39.87 20.97
C CYS A 280 10.86 -38.89 22.16
N SER A 281 9.80 -38.86 22.97
CA SER A 281 9.55 -37.84 24.01
C SER A 281 10.59 -37.75 25.15
N ARG A 282 11.55 -38.67 25.22
CA ARG A 282 12.66 -38.65 26.19
C ARG A 282 14.05 -38.58 25.52
N LEU A 283 14.13 -38.54 24.19
CA LEU A 283 15.39 -38.54 23.46
C LEU A 283 16.01 -37.15 23.46
N TYR A 284 17.05 -36.95 24.28
CA TYR A 284 17.73 -35.66 24.42
C TYR A 284 19.20 -35.69 23.99
N ASP A 285 19.84 -36.86 23.90
CA ASP A 285 21.26 -37.02 23.54
C ASP A 285 21.39 -37.82 22.23
N VAL A 286 21.78 -37.16 21.14
CA VAL A 286 21.95 -37.78 19.82
C VAL A 286 23.34 -37.46 19.29
N THR A 287 24.14 -38.50 19.03
CA THR A 287 25.44 -38.33 18.36
C THR A 287 25.30 -38.60 16.86
N LEU A 288 25.57 -37.59 16.03
CA LEU A 288 25.52 -37.68 14.57
C LEU A 288 26.90 -37.96 13.95
N PRO A 289 27.01 -38.80 12.90
CA PRO A 289 28.30 -39.13 12.29
C PRO A 289 28.75 -38.04 11.31
N SER A 290 30.07 -37.88 11.12
CA SER A 290 30.64 -36.91 10.19
C SER A 290 30.31 -37.18 8.70
N THR A 291 29.85 -38.39 8.38
CA THR A 291 29.43 -38.83 7.04
C THR A 291 28.00 -38.40 6.69
N LEU A 292 27.26 -37.82 7.64
CA LEU A 292 25.89 -37.39 7.45
C LEU A 292 25.81 -36.21 6.48
N THR A 293 24.97 -36.34 5.46
CA THR A 293 24.72 -35.34 4.41
C THR A 293 23.31 -34.75 4.48
N THR A 294 22.36 -35.44 5.12
CA THR A 294 20.96 -35.02 5.18
C THR A 294 20.35 -35.38 6.54
N ILE A 295 19.71 -34.38 7.16
CA ILE A 295 18.73 -34.59 8.24
C ILE A 295 17.36 -34.42 7.60
N GLY A 296 16.67 -35.53 7.39
CA GLY A 296 15.43 -35.61 6.62
C GLY A 296 14.22 -35.12 7.39
N ALA A 297 13.07 -35.15 6.72
CA ALA A 297 11.83 -34.65 7.29
C ALA A 297 11.48 -35.37 8.61
N GLY A 298 10.95 -34.66 9.60
CA GLY A 298 10.43 -35.21 10.87
C GLY A 298 11.41 -36.03 11.71
N THR A 299 12.73 -35.99 11.41
CA THR A 299 13.73 -36.89 12.03
C THR A 299 13.69 -36.83 13.55
N PHE A 300 13.59 -35.62 14.12
CA PHE A 300 13.61 -35.36 15.57
C PHE A 300 12.38 -34.56 16.04
N GLU A 301 11.31 -34.47 15.25
CA GLU A 301 10.11 -33.75 15.66
C GLU A 301 9.59 -34.24 17.02
N GLY A 302 9.32 -33.31 17.94
CA GLY A 302 8.85 -33.61 19.30
C GLY A 302 9.88 -34.26 20.23
N CYS A 303 11.15 -34.36 19.84
CA CYS A 303 12.22 -34.82 20.73
C CYS A 303 12.67 -33.69 21.68
N PRO A 304 12.94 -33.97 22.97
CA PRO A 304 13.40 -32.97 23.94
C PRO A 304 14.90 -32.60 23.78
N ILE A 305 15.37 -32.46 22.54
CA ILE A 305 16.76 -32.09 22.21
C ILE A 305 16.96 -30.59 22.46
N ARG A 306 17.91 -30.26 23.34
CA ARG A 306 18.25 -28.86 23.70
C ARG A 306 19.47 -28.32 22.95
N GLU A 307 20.40 -29.21 22.62
CA GLU A 307 21.61 -28.91 21.86
C GLU A 307 21.91 -30.09 20.92
N ILE A 308 22.43 -29.78 19.74
CA ILE A 308 22.87 -30.80 18.78
C ILE A 308 23.99 -30.23 17.92
N THR A 309 25.07 -30.99 17.74
CA THR A 309 26.13 -30.65 16.79
C THR A 309 25.80 -31.23 15.43
N ILE A 310 25.49 -30.37 14.47
CA ILE A 310 25.24 -30.80 13.09
C ILE A 310 26.59 -30.92 12.34
N PRO A 311 26.89 -32.07 11.72
CA PRO A 311 28.12 -32.25 10.95
C PRO A 311 28.22 -31.29 9.76
N ASN A 312 29.43 -30.79 9.47
CA ASN A 312 29.70 -29.81 8.39
C ASN A 312 29.32 -30.30 6.97
N ASN A 313 29.20 -31.61 6.76
CA ASN A 313 28.83 -32.20 5.47
C ASN A 313 27.31 -32.21 5.21
N VAL A 314 26.49 -31.80 6.19
CA VAL A 314 25.03 -31.73 6.03
C VAL A 314 24.66 -30.57 5.11
N THR A 315 23.99 -30.88 4.00
CA THR A 315 23.57 -29.92 2.98
C THR A 315 22.08 -29.59 3.02
N THR A 316 21.28 -30.42 3.72
CA THR A 316 19.83 -30.28 3.81
C THR A 316 19.31 -30.62 5.21
N ILE A 317 18.45 -29.73 5.74
CA ILE A 317 17.59 -29.98 6.90
C ILE A 317 16.15 -30.00 6.40
N GLY A 318 15.46 -31.14 6.53
CA GLY A 318 14.16 -31.41 5.93
C GLY A 318 12.97 -30.84 6.69
N ASN A 319 11.78 -31.04 6.13
CA ASN A 319 10.52 -30.54 6.68
C ASN A 319 10.27 -31.07 8.10
N ASN A 320 9.90 -30.21 9.05
CA ASN A 320 9.65 -30.57 10.45
C ASN A 320 10.83 -31.24 11.19
N ALA A 321 12.06 -31.23 10.65
CA ALA A 321 13.17 -32.03 11.18
C ALA A 321 13.40 -31.89 12.69
N PHE A 322 13.24 -30.67 13.23
CA PHE A 322 13.38 -30.33 14.64
C PHE A 322 12.13 -29.63 15.20
N ARG A 323 10.96 -29.76 14.55
CA ARG A 323 9.72 -29.09 15.01
C ARG A 323 9.43 -29.45 16.47
N LYS A 324 9.11 -28.45 17.28
CA LYS A 324 8.85 -28.57 18.74
C LYS A 324 10.01 -29.15 19.55
N CYS A 325 11.24 -29.09 19.05
CA CYS A 325 12.42 -29.34 19.88
C CYS A 325 12.71 -28.13 20.77
N PRO A 326 13.09 -28.30 22.06
CA PRO A 326 13.49 -27.21 22.93
C PRO A 326 14.92 -26.71 22.64
N LEU A 327 15.29 -26.60 21.36
CA LEU A 327 16.57 -26.08 20.90
C LEU A 327 16.67 -24.57 21.17
N ILE A 328 17.71 -24.17 21.90
CA ILE A 328 17.96 -22.75 22.26
C ILE A 328 18.99 -22.12 21.31
N SER A 329 19.95 -22.90 20.84
CA SER A 329 20.97 -22.49 19.88
C SER A 329 21.29 -23.62 18.91
N ILE A 330 21.78 -23.27 17.73
CA ILE A 330 22.17 -24.22 16.70
C ILE A 330 23.28 -23.64 15.83
N ASP A 331 24.36 -24.41 15.66
CA ASP A 331 25.40 -24.10 14.70
C ASP A 331 25.05 -24.74 13.36
N PHE A 332 24.65 -23.90 12.40
CA PHE A 332 24.34 -24.37 11.05
C PHE A 332 25.62 -24.71 10.26
N PRO A 333 25.67 -25.85 9.54
CA PRO A 333 26.86 -26.26 8.81
C PRO A 333 27.10 -25.36 7.58
N SER A 334 28.37 -25.12 7.25
CA SER A 334 28.75 -24.20 6.18
C SER A 334 28.36 -24.66 4.77
N ALA A 335 27.99 -25.93 4.59
CA ALA A 335 27.54 -26.50 3.32
C ALA A 335 26.00 -26.56 3.19
N LEU A 336 25.25 -26.02 4.16
CA LEU A 336 23.79 -26.07 4.15
C LEU A 336 23.21 -25.22 3.02
N ASN A 337 22.43 -25.85 2.14
CA ASN A 337 21.81 -25.18 1.00
C ASN A 337 20.32 -24.90 1.21
N SER A 338 19.66 -25.70 2.07
CA SER A 338 18.21 -25.64 2.26
C SER A 338 17.76 -25.96 3.68
N ILE A 339 16.80 -25.18 4.17
CA ILE A 339 16.01 -25.45 5.39
C ILE A 339 14.55 -25.67 4.96
N GLY A 340 14.01 -26.85 5.29
CA GLY A 340 12.67 -27.27 4.91
C GLY A 340 11.55 -26.56 5.68
N ASN A 341 10.31 -26.87 5.28
CA ASN A 341 9.10 -26.31 5.88
C ASN A 341 8.97 -26.72 7.35
N SER A 342 8.64 -25.78 8.22
CA SER A 342 8.48 -26.00 9.67
C SER A 342 9.66 -26.67 10.37
N ALA A 343 10.86 -26.67 9.76
CA ALA A 343 12.02 -27.41 10.25
C ALA A 343 12.36 -27.11 11.72
N PHE A 344 12.22 -25.86 12.16
CA PHE A 344 12.45 -25.38 13.52
C PHE A 344 11.20 -24.70 14.11
N GLN A 345 10.00 -25.01 13.61
CA GLN A 345 8.78 -24.43 14.16
C GLN A 345 8.69 -24.72 15.67
N GLU A 346 8.33 -23.70 16.46
CA GLU A 346 8.18 -23.78 17.92
C GLU A 346 9.46 -24.21 18.66
N CYS A 347 10.64 -23.94 18.08
CA CYS A 347 11.92 -24.05 18.79
C CYS A 347 12.25 -22.71 19.50
N PRO A 348 12.67 -22.69 20.77
CA PRO A 348 13.02 -21.47 21.50
C PRO A 348 14.40 -20.90 21.10
N LEU A 349 14.72 -20.88 19.81
CA LEU A 349 15.98 -20.33 19.27
C LEU A 349 16.01 -18.81 19.51
N THR A 350 17.13 -18.29 20.03
CA THR A 350 17.28 -16.84 20.30
C THR A 350 18.15 -16.12 19.27
N ASP A 351 19.29 -16.70 18.90
CA ASP A 351 20.22 -16.11 17.94
C ASP A 351 20.72 -17.19 16.99
N ILE A 352 20.65 -16.92 15.69
CA ILE A 352 21.12 -17.83 14.65
C ILE A 352 21.96 -17.11 13.61
N ILE A 353 22.98 -17.82 13.12
CA ILE A 353 23.78 -17.40 11.97
C ILE A 353 23.47 -18.35 10.83
N LEU A 354 22.75 -17.87 9.81
CA LEU A 354 22.50 -18.68 8.62
C LEU A 354 23.76 -18.70 7.73
N PRO A 355 24.16 -19.87 7.20
CA PRO A 355 25.39 -20.01 6.44
C PRO A 355 25.23 -19.35 5.05
N SER A 356 26.32 -18.80 4.51
CA SER A 356 26.31 -18.05 3.23
C SER A 356 25.94 -18.90 2.01
N SER A 357 25.98 -20.22 2.13
CA SER A 357 25.52 -21.17 1.10
C SER A 357 24.00 -21.35 1.06
N LEU A 358 23.26 -20.90 2.08
CA LEU A 358 21.82 -21.15 2.19
C LEU A 358 21.07 -20.39 1.08
N GLU A 359 20.35 -21.12 0.23
CA GLU A 359 19.62 -20.56 -0.91
C GLU A 359 18.12 -20.39 -0.64
N SER A 360 17.55 -21.16 0.29
CA SER A 360 16.11 -21.15 0.58
C SER A 360 15.77 -21.41 2.04
N ILE A 361 14.76 -20.69 2.53
CA ILE A 361 14.10 -20.93 3.83
C ILE A 361 12.65 -21.33 3.56
N GLY A 362 12.26 -22.52 4.00
CA GLY A 362 10.92 -23.08 3.81
C GLY A 362 9.82 -22.35 4.59
N ASN A 363 8.57 -22.71 4.27
CA ASN A 363 7.38 -22.15 4.92
C ASN A 363 7.37 -22.50 6.41
N SER A 364 7.04 -21.55 7.27
CA SER A 364 6.99 -21.71 8.74
C SER A 364 8.30 -22.22 9.37
N ALA A 365 9.44 -22.17 8.66
CA ALA A 365 10.69 -22.80 9.10
C ALA A 365 11.12 -22.42 10.52
N PHE A 366 10.94 -21.16 10.92
CA PHE A 366 11.22 -20.61 12.25
C PHE A 366 9.97 -20.02 12.92
N LYS A 367 8.77 -20.44 12.51
CA LYS A 367 7.51 -19.95 13.11
C LYS A 367 7.50 -20.19 14.62
N GLY A 368 7.22 -19.14 15.40
CA GLY A 368 7.16 -19.21 16.85
C GLY A 368 8.52 -19.35 17.54
N CYS A 369 9.63 -19.14 16.84
CA CYS A 369 10.94 -19.02 17.49
C CYS A 369 11.06 -17.69 18.24
N THR A 370 11.92 -17.63 19.25
CA THR A 370 12.19 -16.42 20.04
C THR A 370 13.35 -15.61 19.49
N LEU A 371 13.57 -15.66 18.16
CA LEU A 371 14.74 -15.06 17.52
C LEU A 371 14.75 -13.55 17.75
N THR A 372 15.83 -13.01 18.31
CA THR A 372 16.05 -11.56 18.50
C THR A 372 16.83 -10.95 17.35
N ALA A 373 17.71 -11.73 16.72
CA ALA A 373 18.47 -11.34 15.55
C ALA A 373 18.63 -12.52 14.58
N VAL A 374 18.67 -12.21 13.27
CA VAL A 374 19.01 -13.19 12.24
C VAL A 374 19.84 -12.53 11.15
N LYS A 375 21.02 -13.09 10.88
CA LYS A 375 21.81 -12.72 9.70
C LYS A 375 21.41 -13.63 8.54
N LEU A 376 20.73 -13.06 7.55
CA LEU A 376 20.33 -13.79 6.34
C LEU A 376 21.55 -14.10 5.44
N SER A 377 21.46 -15.21 4.70
CA SER A 377 22.49 -15.64 3.76
C SER A 377 22.59 -14.71 2.54
N SER A 378 23.80 -14.43 2.08
CA SER A 378 24.07 -13.65 0.86
C SER A 378 23.66 -14.36 -0.44
N SER A 379 23.34 -15.66 -0.37
CA SER A 379 22.88 -16.46 -1.52
C SER A 379 21.36 -16.72 -1.48
N LEU A 380 20.68 -16.28 -0.42
CA LEU A 380 19.26 -16.55 -0.18
C LEU A 380 18.39 -15.97 -1.29
N LYS A 381 17.54 -16.79 -1.91
CA LYS A 381 16.65 -16.38 -3.01
C LYS A 381 15.23 -16.08 -2.53
N THR A 382 14.73 -16.88 -1.60
CA THR A 382 13.34 -16.82 -1.17
C THR A 382 13.21 -16.97 0.34
N ILE A 383 12.24 -16.25 0.90
CA ILE A 383 11.77 -16.41 2.28
C ILE A 383 10.35 -16.98 2.22
N GLY A 384 10.16 -18.15 2.84
CA GLY A 384 8.90 -18.90 2.83
C GLY A 384 7.74 -18.21 3.57
N GLU A 385 6.53 -18.68 3.31
CA GLU A 385 5.30 -18.21 3.96
C GLU A 385 5.38 -18.46 5.47
N TYR A 386 5.05 -17.48 6.31
CA TYR A 386 5.17 -17.57 7.78
C TYR A 386 6.58 -17.92 8.32
N ALA A 387 7.66 -17.82 7.51
CA ALA A 387 8.98 -18.33 7.86
C ALA A 387 9.48 -17.88 9.25
N PHE A 388 9.26 -16.61 9.62
CA PHE A 388 9.64 -16.00 10.91
C PHE A 388 8.41 -15.48 11.68
N TYR A 389 7.22 -16.05 11.44
CA TYR A 389 5.99 -15.60 12.10
C TYR A 389 6.14 -15.60 13.63
N GLY A 390 5.83 -14.47 14.26
CA GLY A 390 5.89 -14.31 15.72
C GLY A 390 7.28 -14.29 16.33
N CYS A 391 8.35 -14.12 15.52
CA CYS A 391 9.71 -13.96 16.05
C CYS A 391 9.89 -12.62 16.76
N SER A 392 10.87 -12.54 17.67
CA SER A 392 11.16 -11.33 18.46
C SER A 392 12.26 -10.46 17.83
N LEU A 393 12.38 -10.49 16.50
CA LEU A 393 13.43 -9.79 15.76
C LEU A 393 13.35 -8.29 16.04
N THR A 394 14.48 -7.62 16.29
CA THR A 394 14.51 -6.16 16.46
C THR A 394 14.80 -5.41 15.17
N GLU A 395 15.60 -6.03 14.29
CA GLU A 395 15.95 -5.50 12.98
C GLU A 395 16.13 -6.63 11.97
N ILE A 396 15.93 -6.32 10.68
CA ILE A 396 16.22 -7.24 9.59
C ILE A 396 16.78 -6.50 8.38
N THR A 397 17.86 -7.04 7.82
CA THR A 397 18.39 -6.63 6.51
C THR A 397 18.13 -7.73 5.50
N ILE A 398 17.35 -7.42 4.46
CA ILE A 398 17.05 -8.32 3.35
C ILE A 398 18.20 -8.20 2.33
N PRO A 399 18.98 -9.27 2.09
CA PRO A 399 20.13 -9.19 1.20
C PRO A 399 19.69 -9.13 -0.27
N LYS A 400 20.53 -8.51 -1.11
CA LYS A 400 20.29 -8.28 -2.55
C LYS A 400 19.95 -9.54 -3.38
N SER A 401 20.21 -10.74 -2.86
CA SER A 401 19.92 -12.00 -3.54
C SER A 401 18.46 -12.42 -3.45
N VAL A 402 17.70 -11.86 -2.49
CA VAL A 402 16.31 -12.22 -2.23
C VAL A 402 15.40 -11.57 -3.26
N THR A 403 14.68 -12.39 -4.02
CA THR A 403 13.74 -11.93 -5.06
C THR A 403 12.28 -12.01 -4.61
N LEU A 404 11.98 -12.82 -3.58
CA LEU A 404 10.63 -13.04 -3.09
C LEU A 404 10.57 -13.24 -1.57
N ILE A 405 9.75 -12.41 -0.92
CA ILE A 405 9.30 -12.59 0.47
C ILE A 405 7.81 -12.98 0.43
N ASN A 406 7.48 -14.19 0.86
CA ASN A 406 6.12 -14.71 0.80
C ASN A 406 5.22 -14.17 1.93
N SER A 407 3.92 -14.44 1.79
CA SER A 407 2.86 -14.01 2.71
C SER A 407 3.22 -14.29 4.16
N PHE A 408 3.03 -13.29 5.01
CA PHE A 408 3.17 -13.38 6.46
C PHE A 408 4.55 -13.81 6.96
N ALA A 409 5.60 -13.75 6.14
CA ALA A 409 6.94 -14.22 6.49
C ALA A 409 7.46 -13.63 7.81
N PHE A 410 7.12 -12.39 8.14
CA PHE A 410 7.50 -11.68 9.37
C PHE A 410 6.26 -11.16 10.14
N ASN A 411 5.07 -11.75 9.92
CA ASN A 411 3.86 -11.31 10.60
C ASN A 411 3.96 -11.55 12.12
N GLU A 412 3.37 -10.66 12.92
CA GLU A 412 3.43 -10.65 14.39
C GLU A 412 4.85 -10.52 14.98
N CYS A 413 5.85 -10.09 14.19
CA CYS A 413 7.17 -9.74 14.71
C CYS A 413 7.12 -8.40 15.48
N LYS A 414 6.46 -8.39 16.64
CA LYS A 414 6.09 -7.19 17.39
C LYS A 414 7.28 -6.37 17.88
N SER A 415 8.45 -6.97 18.01
CA SER A 415 9.69 -6.29 18.40
C SER A 415 10.45 -5.64 17.23
N LEU A 416 10.01 -5.88 15.98
CA LEU A 416 10.75 -5.45 14.79
C LEU A 416 10.60 -3.93 14.62
N ARG A 417 11.70 -3.21 14.83
CA ARG A 417 11.76 -1.74 14.77
C ARG A 417 12.29 -1.22 13.44
N LYS A 418 13.16 -2.00 12.79
CA LYS A 418 13.87 -1.61 11.58
C LYS A 418 13.84 -2.67 10.48
N ILE A 419 13.51 -2.27 9.26
CA ILE A 419 13.61 -3.09 8.05
C ILE A 419 14.46 -2.34 7.03
N LYS A 420 15.44 -3.04 6.46
CA LYS A 420 16.25 -2.56 5.34
C LYS A 420 16.26 -3.56 4.20
N ILE A 421 16.09 -3.09 2.97
CA ILE A 421 16.23 -3.89 1.75
C ILE A 421 17.44 -3.42 0.95
N ASP A 422 18.42 -4.29 0.75
CA ASP A 422 19.63 -3.95 -0.02
C ASP A 422 19.34 -3.94 -1.54
N ASN A 423 18.80 -2.81 -2.04
CA ASN A 423 18.69 -2.36 -3.44
C ASN A 423 18.68 -3.46 -4.53
N ALA A 424 17.79 -4.44 -4.41
CA ALA A 424 17.57 -5.47 -5.42
C ALA A 424 16.08 -5.63 -5.75
N PRO A 425 15.75 -6.09 -6.97
CA PRO A 425 14.38 -6.43 -7.37
C PRO A 425 13.75 -7.48 -6.44
N VAL A 426 12.90 -7.02 -5.52
CA VAL A 426 12.18 -7.88 -4.58
C VAL A 426 10.68 -7.72 -4.74
N THR A 427 9.96 -8.84 -4.67
CA THR A 427 8.51 -8.88 -4.49
C THR A 427 8.21 -9.24 -3.05
N ILE A 428 7.41 -8.42 -2.37
CA ILE A 428 6.95 -8.67 -1.00
C ILE A 428 5.47 -9.00 -1.07
N LYS A 429 5.00 -10.01 -0.34
CA LYS A 429 3.58 -10.35 -0.24
C LYS A 429 3.18 -10.31 1.23
N ALA A 430 2.28 -9.40 1.64
CA ALA A 430 1.71 -9.34 3.00
C ALA A 430 2.67 -9.70 4.17
N ALA A 431 3.93 -9.27 4.14
CA ALA A 431 4.98 -9.94 4.91
C ALA A 431 5.13 -9.42 6.35
N PHE A 432 4.80 -8.15 6.62
CA PHE A 432 5.13 -7.42 7.84
C PHE A 432 3.88 -6.93 8.60
N GLN A 433 2.79 -7.68 8.52
CA GLN A 433 1.57 -7.36 9.29
C GLN A 433 1.84 -7.44 10.80
N ASN A 434 1.21 -6.54 11.57
CA ASN A 434 1.28 -6.48 13.03
C ASN A 434 2.71 -6.38 13.60
N CYS A 435 3.67 -5.85 12.83
CA CYS A 435 4.97 -5.41 13.32
C CYS A 435 4.80 -4.08 14.07
N THR A 436 4.16 -4.11 15.23
CA THR A 436 3.65 -2.92 15.94
C THR A 436 4.74 -1.94 16.38
N SER A 437 6.01 -2.36 16.48
CA SER A 437 7.15 -1.50 16.84
C SER A 437 7.92 -0.94 15.64
N LEU A 438 7.50 -1.23 14.41
CA LEU A 438 8.20 -0.81 13.20
C LEU A 438 8.15 0.72 13.05
N GLU A 439 9.31 1.37 13.04
CA GLU A 439 9.46 2.82 12.92
C GLU A 439 10.39 3.23 11.77
N ASP A 440 11.40 2.41 11.45
CA ASP A 440 12.39 2.66 10.41
C ASP A 440 12.21 1.66 9.26
N LEU A 441 11.68 2.13 8.13
CA LEU A 441 11.34 1.32 6.98
C LEU A 441 12.07 1.84 5.73
N ASP A 442 13.15 1.17 5.37
CA ASP A 442 13.89 1.37 4.13
C ASP A 442 13.54 0.25 3.12
N LEU A 443 12.65 0.60 2.18
CA LEU A 443 12.19 -0.30 1.11
C LEU A 443 13.15 -0.40 -0.08
N GLY A 444 14.19 0.44 -0.13
CA GLY A 444 15.11 0.54 -1.25
C GLY A 444 14.47 1.02 -2.57
N ASN A 445 15.32 1.36 -3.54
CA ASN A 445 14.89 1.91 -4.83
C ASN A 445 14.61 0.84 -5.91
N ALA A 446 14.61 -0.44 -5.54
CA ALA A 446 14.44 -1.56 -6.46
C ALA A 446 13.22 -2.44 -6.14
N LEU A 447 12.35 -2.02 -5.22
CA LEU A 447 11.14 -2.74 -4.86
C LEU A 447 10.22 -2.90 -6.08
N VAL A 448 9.94 -4.13 -6.51
CA VAL A 448 9.14 -4.39 -7.73
C VAL A 448 7.64 -4.33 -7.45
N SER A 449 7.22 -4.91 -6.32
CA SER A 449 5.80 -5.00 -5.96
C SER A 449 5.61 -5.33 -4.48
N LEU A 450 4.56 -4.75 -3.89
CA LEU A 450 4.07 -5.07 -2.53
C LEU A 450 3.01 -6.20 -2.51
N GLY A 451 2.79 -6.87 -3.64
CA GLY A 451 1.96 -8.08 -3.75
C GLY A 451 0.49 -7.86 -3.42
N SER A 452 -0.40 -7.97 -4.42
CA SER A 452 -1.84 -7.91 -4.18
C SER A 452 -2.36 -9.23 -3.61
N ASN A 453 -2.62 -9.24 -2.32
CA ASN A 453 -3.46 -10.25 -1.68
C ASN A 453 -4.46 -9.53 -0.77
N SER A 454 -5.43 -10.26 -0.22
CA SER A 454 -6.49 -9.65 0.61
C SER A 454 -5.99 -9.07 1.95
N TYR A 455 -4.68 -9.07 2.22
CA TYR A 455 -4.04 -8.68 3.46
C TYR A 455 -2.94 -7.64 3.21
N GLY A 456 -2.87 -6.63 4.09
CA GLY A 456 -1.90 -5.55 3.98
C GLY A 456 -0.47 -5.91 4.35
N CYS A 457 0.50 -5.50 3.55
CA CYS A 457 1.94 -5.73 3.81
C CYS A 457 2.44 -5.15 5.13
N PHE A 458 1.98 -3.98 5.51
CA PHE A 458 2.34 -3.27 6.73
C PHE A 458 1.12 -3.01 7.63
N SER A 459 0.02 -3.75 7.43
CA SER A 459 -1.19 -3.55 8.23
C SER A 459 -0.91 -3.70 9.72
N GLY A 460 -1.40 -2.79 10.55
CA GLY A 460 -1.17 -2.81 12.00
C GLY A 460 0.23 -2.40 12.45
N CYS A 461 1.07 -1.81 11.57
CA CYS A 461 2.34 -1.21 11.97
C CYS A 461 2.10 0.13 12.67
N THR A 462 1.60 0.09 13.91
CA THR A 462 1.11 1.25 14.66
C THR A 462 2.17 2.29 15.01
N SER A 463 3.46 1.92 15.06
CA SER A 463 4.58 2.85 15.34
C SER A 463 5.15 3.52 14.10
N LEU A 464 4.71 3.14 12.89
CA LEU A 464 5.22 3.72 11.66
C LEU A 464 4.65 5.13 11.48
N THR A 465 5.50 6.16 11.54
CA THR A 465 5.08 7.56 11.50
C THR A 465 5.18 8.20 10.12
N LYS A 466 6.14 7.76 9.32
CA LYS A 466 6.42 8.24 7.96
C LYS A 466 6.63 7.08 7.02
N ILE A 467 6.20 7.24 5.77
CA ILE A 467 6.57 6.34 4.68
C ILE A 467 6.99 7.12 3.43
N VAL A 468 8.09 6.68 2.84
CA VAL A 468 8.51 7.07 1.49
C VAL A 468 8.27 5.86 0.60
N ILE A 469 7.27 5.96 -0.26
CA ILE A 469 6.90 4.88 -1.18
C ILE A 469 7.89 4.90 -2.35
N PRO A 470 8.55 3.78 -2.71
CA PRO A 470 9.50 3.77 -3.81
C PRO A 470 8.86 4.10 -5.16
N ASN A 471 9.56 4.89 -5.98
CA ASN A 471 9.14 5.27 -7.34
C ASN A 471 9.14 4.10 -8.35
N THR A 472 9.33 2.87 -7.88
CA THR A 472 9.35 1.64 -8.70
C THR A 472 8.04 0.87 -8.66
N ILE A 473 7.14 1.13 -7.70
CA ILE A 473 5.84 0.45 -7.64
C ILE A 473 4.73 1.32 -8.23
N THR A 474 3.82 0.74 -9.02
CA THR A 474 2.73 1.47 -9.70
C THR A 474 1.37 1.32 -9.03
N CYS A 475 1.27 0.53 -7.97
CA CYS A 475 0.02 0.28 -7.25
C CYS A 475 0.34 0.14 -5.76
N LEU A 476 -0.54 0.70 -4.90
CA LEU A 476 -0.60 0.40 -3.47
C LEU A 476 -1.67 -0.68 -3.24
N PRO A 477 -1.26 -1.93 -2.96
CA PRO A 477 -2.21 -3.03 -2.85
C PRO A 477 -3.17 -2.92 -1.66
N GLN A 478 -4.22 -3.74 -1.72
CA GLN A 478 -5.24 -3.81 -0.68
C GLN A 478 -4.66 -3.84 0.74
N GLY A 479 -5.13 -2.93 1.59
CA GLY A 479 -4.81 -2.92 3.02
C GLY A 479 -3.37 -2.57 3.38
N THR A 480 -2.50 -2.18 2.43
CA THR A 480 -1.04 -2.06 2.64
C THR A 480 -0.63 -1.40 3.96
N PHE A 481 -1.26 -0.29 4.34
CA PHE A 481 -1.05 0.44 5.59
C PHE A 481 -2.29 0.47 6.50
N GLN A 482 -3.22 -0.48 6.34
CA GLN A 482 -4.44 -0.52 7.15
C GLN A 482 -4.11 -0.58 8.65
N ASN A 483 -4.73 0.29 9.45
CA ASN A 483 -4.52 0.45 10.89
C ASN A 483 -3.08 0.84 11.28
N CYS A 484 -2.32 1.50 10.39
CA CYS A 484 -1.08 2.20 10.76
C CYS A 484 -1.42 3.49 11.50
N THR A 485 -1.88 3.39 12.74
CA THR A 485 -2.44 4.51 13.50
C THR A 485 -1.45 5.63 13.83
N GLY A 486 -0.13 5.36 13.81
CA GLY A 486 0.91 6.37 13.99
C GLY A 486 1.28 7.14 12.71
N LEU A 487 0.83 6.69 11.53
CA LEU A 487 1.23 7.23 10.24
C LEU A 487 0.64 8.63 10.05
N ASN A 488 1.49 9.64 10.01
CA ASN A 488 1.09 11.05 9.86
C ASN A 488 1.62 11.69 8.58
N SER A 489 2.73 11.19 8.03
CA SER A 489 3.35 11.68 6.79
C SER A 489 3.41 10.57 5.75
N VAL A 490 2.73 10.78 4.62
CA VAL A 490 2.68 9.85 3.49
C VAL A 490 3.04 10.61 2.22
N ILE A 491 4.14 10.22 1.57
CA ILE A 491 4.52 10.74 0.26
C ILE A 491 4.14 9.69 -0.79
N ILE A 492 3.15 10.02 -1.63
CA ILE A 492 2.72 9.20 -2.77
C ILE A 492 3.43 9.71 -4.02
N PRO A 493 4.31 8.92 -4.66
CA PRO A 493 5.06 9.37 -5.83
C PRO A 493 4.22 9.37 -7.12
N ASN A 494 4.63 10.19 -8.10
CA ASN A 494 3.95 10.43 -9.38
C ASN A 494 3.96 9.25 -10.38
N ASN A 495 4.23 8.04 -9.90
CA ASN A 495 4.17 6.80 -10.69
C ASN A 495 3.11 5.82 -10.16
N ILE A 496 2.45 6.12 -9.04
CA ILE A 496 1.34 5.32 -8.51
C ILE A 496 0.10 5.56 -9.35
N GLN A 497 -0.43 4.49 -9.94
CA GLN A 497 -1.62 4.51 -10.79
C GLN A 497 -2.90 4.21 -10.01
N THR A 498 -2.82 3.36 -8.99
CA THR A 498 -3.97 2.89 -8.22
C THR A 498 -3.65 2.77 -6.74
N ILE A 499 -4.56 3.26 -5.90
CA ILE A 499 -4.57 3.01 -4.46
C ILE A 499 -5.73 2.05 -4.20
N GLU A 500 -5.46 0.79 -3.86
CA GLU A 500 -6.50 -0.23 -3.74
C GLU A 500 -7.32 -0.12 -2.44
N GLN A 501 -8.31 -1.01 -2.31
CA GLN A 501 -9.23 -1.06 -1.18
C GLN A 501 -8.49 -1.05 0.17
N LYS A 502 -8.97 -0.22 1.10
CA LYS A 502 -8.45 -0.13 2.49
C LYS A 502 -6.96 0.17 2.63
N ALA A 503 -6.27 0.67 1.60
CA ALA A 503 -4.82 0.87 1.63
C ALA A 503 -4.35 1.70 2.85
N PHE A 504 -5.13 2.68 3.29
CA PHE A 504 -4.90 3.52 4.48
C PHE A 504 -6.11 3.51 5.46
N ASP A 505 -6.97 2.50 5.41
CA ASP A 505 -8.13 2.40 6.33
C ASP A 505 -7.65 2.37 7.79
N GLY A 506 -8.18 3.24 8.64
CA GLY A 506 -7.80 3.37 10.05
C GLY A 506 -6.46 4.06 10.31
N CYS A 507 -5.84 4.70 9.31
CA CYS A 507 -4.67 5.56 9.50
C CYS A 507 -5.08 6.88 10.19
N SER A 508 -5.34 6.79 11.50
CA SER A 508 -5.98 7.85 12.28
C SER A 508 -5.13 9.09 12.53
N SER A 509 -3.85 9.13 12.11
CA SER A 509 -2.93 10.25 12.33
C SER A 509 -2.59 11.04 11.07
N ILE A 510 -3.01 10.61 9.88
CA ILE A 510 -2.83 11.37 8.64
C ILE A 510 -3.68 12.64 8.73
N THR A 511 -3.06 13.81 8.55
CA THR A 511 -3.74 15.13 8.60
C THR A 511 -4.04 15.69 7.22
N GLU A 512 -3.19 15.38 6.24
CA GLU A 512 -3.33 15.80 4.86
C GLU A 512 -2.86 14.70 3.91
N ILE A 513 -3.42 14.67 2.71
CA ILE A 513 -2.95 13.77 1.66
C ILE A 513 -3.02 14.49 0.31
N LEU A 514 -1.93 14.39 -0.44
CA LEU A 514 -1.86 14.76 -1.85
C LEU A 514 -2.03 13.51 -2.70
N ILE A 515 -3.05 13.52 -3.56
CA ILE A 515 -3.29 12.47 -4.56
C ILE A 515 -2.69 12.96 -5.89
N PRO A 516 -1.53 12.41 -6.33
CA PRO A 516 -0.82 12.93 -7.49
C PRO A 516 -1.56 12.62 -8.80
N GLU A 517 -1.17 13.33 -9.87
CA GLU A 517 -1.79 13.24 -11.20
C GLU A 517 -1.79 11.82 -11.80
N SER A 518 -0.87 10.96 -11.37
CA SER A 518 -0.77 9.59 -11.87
C SER A 518 -1.87 8.68 -11.34
N VAL A 519 -2.49 9.01 -10.20
CA VAL A 519 -3.50 8.15 -9.54
C VAL A 519 -4.82 8.29 -10.27
N THR A 520 -5.25 7.22 -10.93
CA THR A 520 -6.48 7.17 -11.74
C THR A 520 -7.66 6.55 -11.01
N SER A 521 -7.42 5.85 -9.89
CA SER A 521 -8.48 5.19 -9.12
C SER A 521 -8.14 5.13 -7.62
N LEU A 522 -9.12 5.50 -6.78
CA LEU A 522 -9.10 5.28 -5.33
C LEU A 522 -10.08 4.17 -4.96
N GLY A 523 -9.54 3.07 -4.43
CA GLY A 523 -10.27 1.90 -4.03
C GLY A 523 -11.28 2.14 -2.91
N ALA A 524 -12.24 1.22 -2.79
CA ALA A 524 -13.24 1.27 -1.74
C ALA A 524 -12.59 1.37 -0.35
N SER A 525 -13.09 2.28 0.49
CA SER A 525 -12.59 2.50 1.85
C SER A 525 -11.08 2.81 1.95
N ALA A 526 -10.41 3.27 0.88
CA ALA A 526 -8.96 3.46 0.87
C ALA A 526 -8.44 4.36 2.00
N PHE A 527 -9.20 5.38 2.41
CA PHE A 527 -8.91 6.30 3.52
C PHE A 527 -10.02 6.31 4.57
N GLN A 528 -10.78 5.20 4.69
CA GLN A 528 -11.85 5.09 5.68
C GLN A 528 -11.26 5.26 7.10
N ASN A 529 -11.98 5.94 7.99
CA ASN A 529 -11.56 6.16 9.38
C ASN A 529 -10.17 6.83 9.53
N CYS A 530 -9.70 7.59 8.54
CA CYS A 530 -8.59 8.54 8.72
C CYS A 530 -9.09 9.73 9.54
N THR A 531 -9.32 9.52 10.83
CA THR A 531 -10.07 10.44 11.68
C THR A 531 -9.41 11.81 11.88
N SER A 532 -8.10 11.91 11.66
CA SER A 532 -7.37 13.19 11.73
C SER A 532 -7.23 13.92 10.40
N LEU A 533 -7.71 13.34 9.29
CA LEU A 533 -7.56 13.93 7.96
C LEU A 533 -8.40 15.20 7.85
N GLU A 534 -7.76 16.34 7.65
CA GLU A 534 -8.36 17.67 7.60
C GLU A 534 -8.53 18.16 6.15
N SER A 535 -7.59 17.81 5.27
CA SER A 535 -7.58 18.25 3.87
C SER A 535 -7.17 17.11 2.92
N VAL A 536 -7.80 17.07 1.75
CA VAL A 536 -7.44 16.18 0.64
C VAL A 536 -7.26 17.02 -0.62
N PHE A 537 -6.12 16.88 -1.28
CA PHE A 537 -5.77 17.58 -2.52
C PHE A 537 -5.65 16.58 -3.67
N PHE A 538 -6.10 16.97 -4.85
CA PHE A 538 -6.06 16.14 -6.06
C PHE A 538 -5.39 16.90 -7.19
N ASP A 539 -4.27 16.39 -7.70
CA ASP A 539 -3.56 16.98 -8.85
C ASP A 539 -4.11 16.46 -10.19
N ASN A 540 -4.86 15.33 -10.18
CA ASN A 540 -5.35 14.67 -11.39
C ASN A 540 -6.63 15.31 -11.98
N ALA A 541 -6.75 15.22 -13.30
CA ALA A 541 -7.92 15.58 -14.10
C ALA A 541 -9.03 14.52 -14.18
N VAL A 542 -8.82 13.27 -13.74
CA VAL A 542 -9.85 12.22 -13.76
C VAL A 542 -9.63 11.23 -12.62
N LEU A 543 -10.54 11.22 -11.65
CA LEU A 543 -10.48 10.28 -10.53
C LEU A 543 -11.86 9.66 -10.22
N ASP A 544 -11.89 8.33 -10.16
CA ASP A 544 -13.00 7.55 -9.61
C ASP A 544 -12.80 7.35 -8.10
N ILE A 545 -13.68 7.97 -7.30
CA ILE A 545 -13.74 7.78 -5.84
C ILE A 545 -14.75 6.66 -5.56
N GLN A 546 -14.29 5.51 -5.07
CA GLN A 546 -15.15 4.35 -4.84
C GLN A 546 -15.95 4.40 -3.52
N GLU A 547 -16.64 3.30 -3.20
CA GLU A 547 -17.49 3.18 -2.02
C GLU A 547 -16.71 3.42 -0.72
N GLY A 548 -17.19 4.36 0.10
CA GLY A 548 -16.66 4.59 1.44
C GLY A 548 -15.23 5.14 1.50
N THR A 549 -14.63 5.61 0.40
CA THR A 549 -13.21 6.00 0.33
C THR A 549 -12.74 6.90 1.47
N PHE A 550 -13.53 7.92 1.84
CA PHE A 550 -13.25 8.84 2.96
C PHE A 550 -14.31 8.75 4.08
N ALA A 551 -15.01 7.61 4.19
CA ALA A 551 -16.03 7.43 5.23
C ALA A 551 -15.39 7.52 6.63
N GLY A 552 -16.01 8.28 7.55
CA GLY A 552 -15.51 8.42 8.92
C GLY A 552 -14.30 9.35 9.07
N CYS A 553 -13.90 10.09 8.03
CA CYS A 553 -12.91 11.16 8.14
C CYS A 553 -13.50 12.37 8.90
N THR A 554 -13.68 12.23 10.21
CA THR A 554 -14.46 13.16 11.04
C THR A 554 -13.91 14.59 11.11
N LYS A 555 -12.62 14.79 10.81
CA LYS A 555 -11.97 16.10 10.72
C LYS A 555 -11.92 16.72 9.32
N LEU A 556 -12.37 15.99 8.29
CA LEU A 556 -12.23 16.44 6.91
C LEU A 556 -13.08 17.69 6.69
N LYS A 557 -12.42 18.80 6.37
CA LYS A 557 -13.03 20.12 6.18
C LYS A 557 -12.87 20.62 4.76
N ASN A 558 -11.69 20.43 4.17
CA ASN A 558 -11.35 20.95 2.84
C ASN A 558 -11.24 19.78 1.86
N VAL A 559 -12.16 19.74 0.89
CA VAL A 559 -12.13 18.77 -0.21
C VAL A 559 -12.35 19.52 -1.51
N ASP A 560 -11.33 19.58 -2.35
CA ASP A 560 -11.47 20.09 -3.71
C ASP A 560 -11.75 18.92 -4.66
N LEU A 561 -12.98 18.81 -5.15
CA LEU A 561 -13.37 17.75 -6.09
C LEU A 561 -13.10 18.11 -7.56
N GLY A 562 -12.45 19.26 -7.86
CA GLY A 562 -12.48 19.98 -9.14
C GLY A 562 -12.59 19.18 -10.44
N LYS A 563 -11.92 18.02 -10.55
CA LYS A 563 -11.91 17.16 -11.75
C LYS A 563 -12.28 15.68 -11.50
N VAL A 564 -12.92 15.35 -10.38
CA VAL A 564 -13.43 14.01 -10.06
C VAL A 564 -14.55 13.60 -11.03
N THR A 565 -14.55 12.36 -11.53
CA THR A 565 -15.56 11.88 -12.51
C THR A 565 -16.69 11.08 -11.89
N SER A 566 -16.45 10.42 -10.76
CA SER A 566 -17.46 9.65 -10.04
C SER A 566 -17.23 9.68 -8.53
N ILE A 567 -18.34 9.72 -7.79
CA ILE A 567 -18.35 9.67 -6.33
C ILE A 567 -19.22 8.49 -5.90
N GLY A 568 -18.58 7.49 -5.33
CA GLY A 568 -19.21 6.25 -4.89
C GLY A 568 -20.14 6.43 -3.70
N LYS A 569 -20.90 5.38 -3.41
CA LYS A 569 -21.76 5.27 -2.23
C LYS A 569 -20.95 5.49 -0.95
N HIS A 570 -21.49 6.24 0.01
CA HIS A 570 -20.85 6.53 1.30
C HIS A 570 -19.44 7.13 1.22
N ALA A 571 -18.99 7.64 0.06
CA ALA A 571 -17.62 8.12 -0.13
C ALA A 571 -17.16 9.12 0.94
N PHE A 572 -18.06 9.98 1.43
CA PHE A 572 -17.83 10.97 2.49
C PHE A 572 -18.77 10.78 3.68
N GLN A 573 -19.26 9.55 3.92
CA GLN A 573 -20.19 9.29 5.02
C GLN A 573 -19.56 9.70 6.36
N ASN A 574 -20.32 10.40 7.21
CA ASN A 574 -19.87 10.86 8.53
C ASN A 574 -18.60 11.75 8.50
N CYS A 575 -18.35 12.49 7.41
CA CYS A 575 -17.38 13.60 7.40
C CYS A 575 -17.96 14.80 8.17
N THR A 576 -17.96 14.71 9.50
CA THR A 576 -18.73 15.59 10.39
C THR A 576 -18.26 17.05 10.44
N GLN A 577 -17.10 17.38 9.87
CA GLN A 577 -16.57 18.76 9.77
C GLN A 577 -16.59 19.35 8.37
N LEU A 578 -17.09 18.61 7.37
CA LEU A 578 -17.23 19.11 6.01
C LEU A 578 -18.32 20.18 5.99
N GLU A 579 -17.95 21.45 5.73
CA GLU A 579 -18.90 22.58 5.77
C GLU A 579 -19.48 22.96 4.42
N LYS A 580 -18.72 22.76 3.35
CA LYS A 580 -19.10 23.08 1.98
C LYS A 580 -18.60 22.00 1.03
N ILE A 581 -19.40 21.67 0.02
CA ILE A 581 -18.95 20.81 -1.07
C ILE A 581 -19.45 21.32 -2.42
N VAL A 582 -18.56 21.32 -3.40
CA VAL A 582 -18.85 21.64 -4.79
C VAL A 582 -18.71 20.36 -5.60
N ILE A 583 -19.82 19.85 -6.12
CA ILE A 583 -19.83 18.68 -6.99
C ILE A 583 -19.45 19.13 -8.39
N PRO A 584 -18.39 18.58 -9.00
CA PRO A 584 -17.89 19.03 -10.29
C PRO A 584 -18.85 18.64 -11.43
N ASN A 585 -18.71 19.31 -12.57
CA ASN A 585 -19.55 19.10 -13.75
C ASN A 585 -19.36 17.71 -14.39
N SER A 586 -18.24 17.05 -14.11
CA SER A 586 -17.89 15.71 -14.58
C SER A 586 -18.65 14.58 -13.91
N VAL A 587 -19.27 14.82 -12.74
CA VAL A 587 -20.04 13.81 -12.02
C VAL A 587 -21.45 13.70 -12.58
N GLU A 588 -21.82 12.52 -13.09
CA GLU A 588 -23.16 12.29 -13.67
C GLU A 588 -24.22 11.86 -12.66
N SER A 589 -23.82 11.11 -11.63
CA SER A 589 -24.75 10.53 -10.65
C SER A 589 -24.16 10.64 -9.25
N LEU A 590 -25.01 11.00 -8.28
CA LEU A 590 -24.66 11.00 -6.86
C LEU A 590 -25.36 9.86 -6.15
N PHE A 591 -24.61 9.09 -5.37
CA PHE A 591 -25.14 8.04 -4.49
C PHE A 591 -25.29 8.56 -3.05
N SER A 592 -25.51 7.68 -2.07
CA SER A 592 -25.57 8.00 -0.62
C SER A 592 -24.22 8.47 -0.04
N SER A 593 -23.57 9.42 -0.71
CA SER A 593 -22.16 9.77 -0.57
C SER A 593 -21.87 10.70 0.61
N PHE A 594 -22.82 11.56 0.99
CA PHE A 594 -22.63 12.58 2.04
C PHE A 594 -23.54 12.36 3.26
N THR A 595 -24.02 11.12 3.46
CA THR A 595 -24.85 10.78 4.62
C THR A 595 -24.11 11.08 5.93
N GLY A 596 -24.76 11.80 6.86
CA GLY A 596 -24.20 12.10 8.18
C GLY A 596 -23.15 13.22 8.20
N CYS A 597 -22.96 13.96 7.11
CA CYS A 597 -22.14 15.18 7.07
C CYS A 597 -22.80 16.32 7.85
N SER A 598 -22.84 16.18 9.17
CA SER A 598 -23.65 17.00 10.08
C SER A 598 -23.27 18.49 10.15
N SER A 599 -22.08 18.87 9.67
CA SER A 599 -21.66 20.28 9.57
C SER A 599 -21.84 20.90 8.19
N LEU A 600 -22.31 20.13 7.19
CA LEU A 600 -22.48 20.60 5.82
C LEU A 600 -23.56 21.69 5.78
N LYS A 601 -23.18 22.91 5.36
CA LYS A 601 -24.05 24.10 5.30
C LYS A 601 -24.49 24.43 3.88
N GLU A 602 -23.59 24.23 2.92
CA GLU A 602 -23.73 24.61 1.51
C GLU A 602 -23.33 23.46 0.59
N VAL A 603 -24.18 23.16 -0.39
CA VAL A 603 -23.91 22.20 -1.46
C VAL A 603 -24.14 22.87 -2.81
N VAL A 604 -23.16 22.77 -3.69
CA VAL A 604 -23.28 23.20 -5.09
C VAL A 604 -23.25 21.98 -6.00
N ILE A 605 -24.32 21.76 -6.75
CA ILE A 605 -24.47 20.64 -7.69
C ILE A 605 -24.06 21.11 -9.10
N GLY A 606 -23.01 20.50 -9.65
CA GLY A 606 -22.47 20.79 -10.99
C GLY A 606 -23.43 20.49 -12.14
N THR A 607 -23.09 20.98 -13.33
CA THR A 607 -23.93 20.94 -14.54
C THR A 607 -24.25 19.52 -15.02
N GLY A 608 -23.34 18.56 -14.80
CA GLY A 608 -23.46 17.19 -15.32
C GLY A 608 -24.32 16.22 -14.50
N VAL A 609 -24.73 16.57 -13.28
CA VAL A 609 -25.49 15.65 -12.42
C VAL A 609 -26.90 15.44 -12.99
N LYS A 610 -27.21 14.20 -13.40
CA LYS A 610 -28.50 13.77 -13.98
C LYS A 610 -29.45 13.18 -12.95
N GLU A 611 -28.93 12.65 -11.86
CA GLU A 611 -29.70 11.86 -10.90
C GLU A 611 -29.03 11.78 -9.52
N MET A 612 -29.86 11.75 -8.48
CA MET A 612 -29.46 11.55 -7.09
C MET A 612 -30.06 10.24 -6.60
N LYS A 613 -29.26 9.18 -6.63
CA LYS A 613 -29.69 7.78 -6.47
C LYS A 613 -29.40 7.24 -5.08
N ASN A 614 -30.21 6.26 -4.69
CA ASN A 614 -29.87 5.25 -3.70
C ASN A 614 -29.88 3.88 -4.42
N THR A 615 -29.25 2.87 -3.84
CA THR A 615 -29.22 1.53 -4.43
C THR A 615 -30.29 0.63 -3.79
N TYR A 616 -30.70 -0.45 -4.44
CA TYR A 616 -31.75 -1.34 -3.94
C TYR A 616 -31.50 -1.86 -2.50
N TYR A 617 -30.22 -1.98 -2.10
CA TYR A 617 -29.80 -2.45 -0.77
C TYR A 617 -29.39 -1.32 0.17
N ASP A 618 -29.42 -0.06 -0.28
CA ASP A 618 -29.02 1.10 0.48
C ASP A 618 -30.20 2.04 0.68
N TYR A 619 -30.70 2.07 1.91
CA TYR A 619 -31.81 2.94 2.29
C TYR A 619 -31.35 4.35 2.67
N HIS A 620 -30.06 4.66 2.61
CA HIS A 620 -29.57 5.99 2.91
C HIS A 620 -29.80 6.98 1.78
N GLY A 621 -29.97 8.25 2.12
CA GLY A 621 -30.04 9.35 1.16
C GLY A 621 -28.70 10.05 0.95
N VAL A 622 -28.55 10.70 -0.21
CA VAL A 622 -27.33 11.46 -0.61
C VAL A 622 -26.85 12.41 0.49
N PHE A 623 -27.76 13.23 1.03
CA PHE A 623 -27.51 14.23 2.07
C PHE A 623 -28.32 13.94 3.34
N GLN A 624 -28.69 12.67 3.56
CA GLN A 624 -29.40 12.29 4.76
C GLN A 624 -28.57 12.68 6.01
N ASP A 625 -29.24 13.20 7.04
CA ASP A 625 -28.65 13.61 8.32
C ASP A 625 -27.61 14.76 8.20
N CYS A 626 -27.64 15.52 7.10
CA CYS A 626 -26.93 16.81 6.97
C CYS A 626 -27.67 17.92 7.73
N ILE A 627 -27.70 17.82 9.07
CA ILE A 627 -28.56 18.64 9.93
C ILE A 627 -28.35 20.16 9.83
N LYS A 628 -27.15 20.63 9.44
CA LYS A 628 -26.83 22.06 9.25
C LYS A 628 -27.02 22.56 7.82
N LEU A 629 -27.50 21.73 6.90
CA LEU A 629 -27.63 22.10 5.49
C LEU A 629 -28.68 23.20 5.34
N THR A 630 -28.25 24.36 4.86
CA THR A 630 -29.12 25.55 4.69
C THR A 630 -29.38 25.89 3.23
N SER A 631 -28.47 25.53 2.33
CA SER A 631 -28.54 25.89 0.91
C SER A 631 -28.08 24.73 0.02
N VAL A 632 -28.85 24.45 -1.02
CA VAL A 632 -28.50 23.54 -2.11
C VAL A 632 -28.69 24.31 -3.41
N THR A 633 -27.61 24.52 -4.14
CA THR A 633 -27.62 25.26 -5.41
C THR A 633 -27.42 24.30 -6.58
N PHE A 634 -28.38 24.28 -7.51
CA PHE A 634 -28.27 23.50 -8.73
C PHE A 634 -27.77 24.40 -9.86
N LYS A 635 -26.53 24.16 -10.35
CA LYS A 635 -26.04 24.78 -11.59
C LYS A 635 -26.56 24.05 -12.83
N THR A 636 -27.36 23.01 -12.64
CA THR A 636 -27.89 22.15 -13.68
C THR A 636 -29.41 22.21 -13.73
N ASN A 637 -29.94 22.01 -14.94
CA ASN A 637 -31.36 21.78 -15.18
C ASN A 637 -31.60 20.39 -15.76
N ILE A 638 -30.71 19.41 -15.57
CA ILE A 638 -30.86 18.05 -16.11
C ILE A 638 -31.15 16.97 -15.05
N VAL A 639 -31.25 17.33 -13.76
CA VAL A 639 -31.56 16.39 -12.69
C VAL A 639 -32.99 15.85 -12.86
N THR A 640 -33.13 14.56 -13.10
CA THR A 640 -34.41 13.92 -13.43
C THR A 640 -35.14 13.36 -12.21
N SER A 641 -34.44 13.05 -11.13
CA SER A 641 -35.04 12.44 -9.94
C SER A 641 -34.22 12.61 -8.67
N PHE A 642 -34.92 12.63 -7.53
CA PHE A 642 -34.36 12.46 -6.20
C PHE A 642 -34.79 11.12 -5.62
N SER A 643 -33.86 10.34 -5.11
CA SER A 643 -34.12 9.04 -4.47
C SER A 643 -34.71 9.17 -3.06
N SER A 644 -35.13 8.05 -2.49
CA SER A 644 -35.66 8.02 -1.12
C SER A 644 -34.63 8.53 -0.12
N ASN A 645 -35.10 9.26 0.90
CA ASN A 645 -34.29 9.84 1.99
C ASN A 645 -33.24 10.90 1.58
N THR A 646 -33.19 11.37 0.32
CA THR A 646 -32.12 12.25 -0.20
C THR A 646 -31.75 13.41 0.73
N PHE A 647 -32.72 14.13 1.29
CA PHE A 647 -32.53 15.24 2.25
C PHE A 647 -33.13 14.93 3.63
N LYS A 648 -33.33 13.66 3.96
CA LYS A 648 -33.94 13.26 5.24
C LYS A 648 -33.15 13.85 6.42
N ASN A 649 -33.85 14.43 7.39
CA ASN A 649 -33.29 15.08 8.57
C ASN A 649 -32.37 16.29 8.29
N CYS A 650 -32.47 16.93 7.12
CA CYS A 650 -31.85 18.24 6.87
C CYS A 650 -32.61 19.35 7.63
N ARG A 651 -32.49 19.37 8.95
CA ARG A 651 -33.36 20.15 9.86
C ARG A 651 -33.32 21.67 9.59
N ASN A 652 -32.17 22.19 9.18
CA ASN A 652 -31.96 23.62 8.91
C ASN A 652 -32.24 24.03 7.45
N LEU A 653 -32.71 23.10 6.60
CA LEU A 653 -33.02 23.41 5.21
C LEU A 653 -34.32 24.20 5.15
N LYS A 654 -34.22 25.53 5.01
CA LYS A 654 -35.38 26.43 5.03
C LYS A 654 -36.10 26.51 3.71
N LYS A 655 -35.33 26.49 2.61
CA LYS A 655 -35.83 26.58 1.25
C LYS A 655 -35.11 25.57 0.35
N ILE A 656 -35.82 25.08 -0.66
CA ILE A 656 -35.19 24.32 -1.75
C ILE A 656 -35.81 24.70 -3.09
N GLU A 657 -34.95 24.89 -4.08
CA GLU A 657 -35.31 25.09 -5.48
C GLU A 657 -35.07 23.79 -6.24
N ILE A 658 -36.15 23.17 -6.70
CA ILE A 658 -36.15 21.88 -7.40
C ILE A 658 -36.21 22.14 -8.91
N PRO A 659 -35.21 21.69 -9.69
CA PRO A 659 -35.14 21.94 -11.13
C PRO A 659 -36.36 21.45 -11.91
N ALA A 660 -36.66 22.12 -13.03
CA ALA A 660 -37.83 21.82 -13.86
C ALA A 660 -37.81 20.43 -14.51
N SER A 661 -36.64 19.82 -14.61
CA SER A 661 -36.41 18.48 -15.17
C SER A 661 -36.73 17.33 -14.22
N VAL A 662 -36.96 17.61 -12.94
CA VAL A 662 -37.30 16.56 -11.97
C VAL A 662 -38.66 15.96 -12.30
N THR A 663 -38.71 14.65 -12.49
CA THR A 663 -39.93 13.89 -12.84
C THR A 663 -40.40 12.99 -11.70
N SER A 664 -39.55 12.72 -10.71
CA SER A 664 -39.90 11.93 -9.53
C SER A 664 -39.10 12.33 -8.28
N VAL A 665 -39.75 12.25 -7.12
CA VAL A 665 -39.15 12.45 -5.79
C VAL A 665 -39.49 11.24 -4.91
N GLY A 666 -38.45 10.63 -4.36
CA GLY A 666 -38.53 9.38 -3.61
C GLY A 666 -39.17 9.49 -2.23
N GLU A 667 -39.36 8.33 -1.61
CA GLU A 667 -39.97 8.17 -0.29
C GLU A 667 -39.16 8.88 0.80
N SER A 668 -39.80 9.58 1.74
CA SER A 668 -39.11 10.24 2.87
C SER A 668 -37.99 11.21 2.46
N CYS A 669 -37.99 11.71 1.23
CA CYS A 669 -36.93 12.57 0.69
C CYS A 669 -36.67 13.81 1.57
N PHE A 670 -37.73 14.42 2.11
CA PHE A 670 -37.68 15.60 2.97
C PHE A 670 -38.26 15.31 4.37
N ASP A 671 -38.32 14.04 4.77
CA ASP A 671 -38.77 13.65 6.11
C ASP A 671 -37.82 14.23 7.17
N GLY A 672 -38.36 14.90 8.19
CA GLY A 672 -37.54 15.52 9.25
C GLY A 672 -36.85 16.84 8.87
N CYS A 673 -37.14 17.42 7.70
CA CYS A 673 -36.74 18.80 7.35
C CYS A 673 -37.62 19.83 8.08
N SER A 674 -37.46 19.93 9.40
CA SER A 674 -38.37 20.68 10.28
C SER A 674 -38.47 22.19 10.02
N GLU A 675 -37.44 22.82 9.42
CA GLU A 675 -37.48 24.25 9.09
C GLU A 675 -37.87 24.54 7.62
N LEU A 676 -38.16 23.49 6.83
CA LEU A 676 -38.53 23.65 5.42
C LEU A 676 -39.86 24.39 5.31
N SER A 677 -39.79 25.64 4.93
CA SER A 677 -40.92 26.57 4.85
C SER A 677 -41.28 26.92 3.41
N HIS A 678 -40.34 26.79 2.47
CA HIS A 678 -40.58 27.08 1.05
C HIS A 678 -40.01 26.01 0.13
N ILE A 679 -40.83 25.55 -0.81
CA ILE A 679 -40.43 24.62 -1.86
C ILE A 679 -40.73 25.30 -3.18
N TYR A 680 -39.69 25.63 -3.93
CA TYR A 680 -39.79 26.16 -5.28
C TYR A 680 -39.66 25.03 -6.28
N MET A 681 -40.77 24.65 -6.89
CA MET A 681 -40.80 23.58 -7.88
C MET A 681 -40.91 24.18 -9.27
N ASN A 682 -39.87 24.07 -10.09
CA ASN A 682 -39.86 24.69 -11.43
C ASN A 682 -40.53 23.83 -12.51
N ALA A 683 -40.90 22.58 -12.20
CA ALA A 683 -41.49 21.66 -13.16
C ALA A 683 -42.94 22.04 -13.50
N THR A 684 -43.26 22.15 -14.79
CA THR A 684 -44.62 22.47 -15.27
C THR A 684 -45.59 21.28 -15.17
N THR A 685 -45.06 20.07 -15.10
CA THR A 685 -45.82 18.84 -14.82
C THR A 685 -45.44 18.34 -13.44
N PRO A 686 -46.40 18.08 -12.53
CA PRO A 686 -46.09 17.60 -11.18
C PRO A 686 -45.28 16.30 -11.19
N PRO A 687 -44.10 16.26 -10.54
CA PRO A 687 -43.31 15.04 -10.41
C PRO A 687 -44.07 13.94 -9.68
N THR A 688 -43.74 12.67 -9.91
CA THR A 688 -44.32 11.59 -9.10
C THR A 688 -43.74 11.62 -7.69
N ILE A 689 -44.59 11.67 -6.65
CA ILE A 689 -44.16 11.61 -5.24
C ILE A 689 -44.93 10.54 -4.45
N LYS A 690 -44.37 10.10 -3.31
CA LYS A 690 -45.03 9.19 -2.35
C LYS A 690 -45.71 9.96 -1.21
N ALA A 691 -46.62 9.31 -0.47
CA ALA A 691 -47.43 9.95 0.58
C ALA A 691 -46.60 10.43 1.80
N ASN A 692 -45.44 9.84 2.03
CA ASN A 692 -44.48 10.19 3.08
C ASN A 692 -43.22 10.86 2.50
N THR A 693 -43.32 11.54 1.36
CA THR A 693 -42.17 12.29 0.80
C THR A 693 -41.77 13.44 1.72
N PHE A 694 -42.77 14.08 2.33
CA PHE A 694 -42.64 15.14 3.33
C PHE A 694 -43.26 14.66 4.65
N SER A 695 -42.69 15.08 5.78
CA SER A 695 -43.24 14.79 7.11
C SER A 695 -44.47 15.65 7.44
N ASP A 696 -44.53 16.85 6.87
CA ASP A 696 -45.66 17.77 7.00
C ASP A 696 -45.90 18.51 5.67
N TYR A 697 -47.10 18.38 5.14
CA TYR A 697 -47.54 19.02 3.89
C TYR A 697 -48.20 20.39 4.12
N ASN A 698 -48.50 20.75 5.37
CA ASN A 698 -49.25 21.96 5.69
C ASN A 698 -48.36 23.17 6.00
N THR A 699 -47.14 22.93 6.50
CA THR A 699 -46.19 23.98 6.88
C THR A 699 -45.49 24.64 5.68
N PRO A 700 -44.84 23.91 4.76
CA PRO A 700 -44.18 24.52 3.61
C PRO A 700 -45.16 25.12 2.60
N THR A 701 -44.85 26.32 2.13
CA THR A 701 -45.49 26.93 0.96
C THR A 701 -44.89 26.32 -0.31
N LEU A 702 -45.75 25.74 -1.15
CA LEU A 702 -45.36 25.18 -2.44
C LEU A 702 -45.53 26.22 -3.54
N HIS A 703 -44.41 26.66 -4.11
CA HIS A 703 -44.36 27.56 -5.25
C HIS A 703 -44.22 26.77 -6.54
N VAL A 704 -45.14 26.96 -7.49
CA VAL A 704 -45.18 26.24 -8.78
C VAL A 704 -45.38 27.21 -9.95
N PRO A 705 -45.02 26.86 -11.20
CA PRO A 705 -45.25 27.74 -12.34
C PRO A 705 -46.74 28.09 -12.44
N SER A 706 -47.05 29.33 -12.81
CA SER A 706 -48.44 29.82 -12.91
C SER A 706 -49.31 28.94 -13.80
N SER A 707 -48.75 28.44 -14.90
CA SER A 707 -49.38 27.49 -15.83
C SER A 707 -49.66 26.11 -15.22
N ALA A 708 -48.94 25.73 -14.16
CA ALA A 708 -48.97 24.40 -13.56
C ALA A 708 -49.79 24.30 -12.26
N LYS A 709 -50.20 25.43 -11.66
CA LYS A 709 -50.91 25.47 -10.36
C LYS A 709 -52.11 24.51 -10.30
N THR A 710 -52.93 24.49 -11.36
CA THR A 710 -54.09 23.59 -11.45
C THR A 710 -53.69 22.11 -11.55
N ALA A 711 -52.52 21.81 -12.15
CA ALA A 711 -52.01 20.45 -12.22
C ALA A 711 -51.53 19.96 -10.84
N TYR A 712 -50.76 20.77 -10.10
CA TYR A 712 -50.26 20.40 -8.76
C TYR A 712 -51.39 20.18 -7.75
N THR A 713 -52.41 21.04 -7.77
CA THR A 713 -53.57 20.92 -6.86
C THR A 713 -54.46 19.71 -7.12
N LYS A 714 -54.28 19.03 -8.27
CA LYS A 714 -55.00 17.78 -8.62
C LYS A 714 -54.12 16.53 -8.55
N ALA A 715 -52.81 16.70 -8.68
CA ALA A 715 -51.87 15.59 -8.73
C ALA A 715 -51.80 14.84 -7.39
N ASP A 716 -51.60 13.53 -7.48
CA ASP A 716 -51.55 12.67 -6.31
C ASP A 716 -50.43 13.09 -5.35
N ASN A 717 -50.76 13.10 -4.06
CA ASN A 717 -49.94 13.58 -2.94
C ASN A 717 -49.57 15.07 -2.98
N TRP A 718 -49.41 15.70 -4.15
CA TRP A 718 -49.25 17.16 -4.26
C TRP A 718 -50.49 17.93 -3.81
N LYS A 719 -51.68 17.36 -4.02
CA LYS A 719 -52.95 17.86 -3.48
C LYS A 719 -53.02 17.94 -1.95
N LEU A 720 -52.06 17.34 -1.22
CA LEU A 720 -51.97 17.41 0.23
C LEU A 720 -51.40 18.75 0.72
N PHE A 721 -50.71 19.51 -0.15
CA PHE A 721 -50.26 20.86 0.20
C PHE A 721 -51.45 21.82 0.30
N THR A 722 -51.59 22.47 1.44
CA THR A 722 -52.67 23.44 1.70
C THR A 722 -52.35 24.84 1.17
N ASN A 723 -51.06 25.18 1.04
CA ASN A 723 -50.61 26.47 0.54
C ASN A 723 -49.83 26.32 -0.78
N VAL A 724 -50.54 26.39 -1.90
CA VAL A 724 -49.95 26.35 -3.25
C VAL A 724 -50.11 27.70 -3.93
N ILE A 725 -49.00 28.36 -4.26
CA ILE A 725 -49.00 29.66 -4.95
C ILE A 725 -48.20 29.58 -6.25
N ALA A 726 -48.52 30.49 -7.17
CA ALA A 726 -47.78 30.57 -8.41
C ALA A 726 -46.46 31.32 -8.14
N ILE A 727 -45.36 30.86 -8.74
CA ILE A 727 -44.08 31.58 -8.72
C ILE A 727 -44.33 32.99 -9.28
N GLY A 728 -43.91 34.03 -8.54
CA GLY A 728 -44.18 35.44 -8.86
C GLY A 728 -45.55 35.97 -8.43
N GLN A 729 -46.36 35.17 -7.72
CA GLN A 729 -47.63 35.56 -7.08
C GLN A 729 -47.57 35.37 -5.56
N GLU A 730 -46.38 35.57 -4.99
CA GLU A 730 -46.19 35.61 -3.55
C GLU A 730 -46.97 36.81 -2.97
N PRO A 731 -47.57 36.68 -1.76
CA PRO A 731 -48.25 37.81 -1.13
C PRO A 731 -47.23 38.95 -0.95
N LYS A 732 -47.35 40.00 -1.78
CA LYS A 732 -46.64 41.26 -1.55
C LYS A 732 -47.16 41.86 -0.24
N ALA A 733 -46.26 42.49 0.52
CA ALA A 733 -46.60 43.07 1.81
C ALA A 733 -47.81 43.99 1.66
N THR A 734 -48.79 43.84 2.54
CA THR A 734 -49.93 44.75 2.53
C THR A 734 -49.43 46.16 2.84
N SER A 735 -50.10 47.18 2.29
CA SER A 735 -49.73 48.58 2.55
C SER A 735 -49.72 48.93 4.05
N GLU A 736 -50.48 48.20 4.87
CA GLU A 736 -50.48 48.30 6.33
C GLU A 736 -49.25 47.66 6.99
N GLU A 737 -48.72 46.55 6.47
CA GLU A 737 -47.50 45.91 6.96
C GLU A 737 -46.25 46.73 6.63
N ILE A 738 -46.20 47.31 5.42
CA ILE A 738 -45.16 48.28 5.04
C ILE A 738 -45.24 49.51 5.94
N ALA A 739 -46.43 50.08 6.13
CA ALA A 739 -46.62 51.23 7.03
C ALA A 739 -46.25 50.92 8.49
N ALA A 740 -46.46 49.69 8.96
CA ALA A 740 -46.04 49.27 10.31
C ALA A 740 -44.52 49.15 10.44
N LEU A 741 -43.84 48.62 9.43
CA LEU A 741 -42.36 48.59 9.35
C LEU A 741 -41.78 49.99 9.25
N GLU A 742 -42.35 50.87 8.43
CA GLU A 742 -41.98 52.29 8.32
C GLU A 742 -42.22 53.05 9.64
N THR A 743 -43.32 52.77 10.34
CA THR A 743 -43.62 53.36 11.65
C THR A 743 -42.65 52.87 12.71
N LEU A 744 -42.28 51.59 12.71
CA LEU A 744 -41.28 51.03 13.62
C LEU A 744 -39.89 51.60 13.32
N LEU A 745 -39.53 51.76 12.04
CA LEU A 745 -38.31 52.42 11.59
C LEU A 745 -38.28 53.89 12.03
N ALA A 746 -39.40 54.60 11.90
CA ALA A 746 -39.55 55.99 12.34
C ALA A 746 -39.50 56.14 13.87
N GLN A 747 -40.10 55.22 14.64
CA GLN A 747 -39.99 55.17 16.10
C GLN A 747 -38.54 54.87 16.54
N THR A 748 -37.85 53.99 15.83
CA THR A 748 -36.43 53.68 16.06
C THR A 748 -35.53 54.88 15.76
N GLN A 749 -35.80 55.59 14.66
CA GLN A 749 -35.11 56.81 14.28
C GLN A 749 -35.36 57.94 15.30
N SER A 750 -36.58 58.03 15.83
CA SER A 750 -36.95 58.99 16.87
C SER A 750 -36.27 58.68 18.22
N LEU A 751 -36.23 57.41 18.65
CA LEU A 751 -35.48 56.96 19.83
C LEU A 751 -33.97 57.18 19.69
N TYR A 752 -33.43 56.95 18.49
CA TYR A 752 -32.03 57.26 18.16
C TYR A 752 -31.75 58.77 18.26
N ASN A 753 -32.60 59.60 17.66
CA ASN A 753 -32.44 61.06 17.70
C ASN A 753 -32.58 61.60 19.14
N ALA A 754 -33.52 61.08 19.94
CA ALA A 754 -33.68 61.43 21.35
C ALA A 754 -32.47 61.00 22.21
N ALA A 755 -31.83 59.88 21.89
CA ALA A 755 -30.59 59.43 22.54
C ALA A 755 -29.36 60.27 22.14
N VAL A 756 -29.39 60.92 20.96
CA VAL A 756 -28.32 61.78 20.45
C VAL A 756 -28.47 63.24 20.94
N GLU A 757 -29.68 63.73 21.17
CA GLU A 757 -29.93 65.12 21.58
C GLU A 757 -29.98 65.35 23.11
N GLY A 758 -30.02 64.30 23.92
CA GLY A 758 -30.38 64.41 25.35
C GLY A 758 -29.26 64.41 26.40
N THR A 759 -27.99 64.09 26.10
CA THR A 759 -26.98 63.86 27.16
C THR A 759 -25.54 64.22 26.81
N GLU A 760 -24.84 64.82 27.79
CA GLU A 760 -23.45 65.30 27.74
C GLU A 760 -22.39 64.25 27.34
N PRO A 761 -21.25 64.68 26.77
CA PRO A 761 -20.26 63.80 26.16
C PRO A 761 -19.44 63.04 27.21
N GLY A 762 -19.77 61.77 27.44
CA GLY A 762 -18.98 60.90 28.31
C GLY A 762 -19.53 59.49 28.57
N ASN A 763 -20.82 59.23 28.32
CA ASN A 763 -21.44 57.94 28.70
C ASN A 763 -21.99 57.13 27.52
N TYR A 764 -21.24 57.10 26.42
CA TYR A 764 -21.69 56.69 25.09
C TYR A 764 -22.05 55.21 24.87
N ARG A 765 -21.71 54.27 25.76
CA ARG A 765 -21.40 52.91 25.26
C ARG A 765 -22.38 51.77 25.54
N THR A 766 -23.22 51.81 26.58
CA THR A 766 -23.92 50.59 27.01
C THR A 766 -25.45 50.62 26.85
N GLY A 767 -26.11 51.75 27.11
CA GLY A 767 -27.58 51.86 27.03
C GLY A 767 -28.13 51.89 25.60
N ALA A 768 -27.56 52.74 24.74
CA ALA A 768 -28.01 52.91 23.35
C ALA A 768 -27.70 51.70 22.46
N LYS A 769 -26.58 51.00 22.72
CA LYS A 769 -26.14 49.83 21.95
C LYS A 769 -27.01 48.60 22.22
N ALA A 770 -27.51 48.44 23.45
CA ALA A 770 -28.43 47.37 23.82
C ALA A 770 -29.84 47.58 23.24
N ALA A 771 -30.35 48.83 23.28
CA ALA A 771 -31.64 49.18 22.70
C ALA A 771 -31.65 49.02 21.17
N LEU A 772 -30.59 49.47 20.49
CA LEU A 772 -30.48 49.35 19.03
C LEU A 772 -30.31 47.89 18.58
N LYS A 773 -29.56 47.07 19.32
CA LYS A 773 -29.40 45.64 19.03
C LYS A 773 -30.71 44.86 19.26
N ALA A 774 -31.48 45.21 20.29
CA ALA A 774 -32.80 44.63 20.51
C ALA A 774 -33.77 44.97 19.36
N VAL A 775 -33.72 46.20 18.85
CA VAL A 775 -34.58 46.66 17.75
C VAL A 775 -34.15 46.07 16.41
N ILE A 776 -32.84 45.99 16.11
CA ILE A 776 -32.34 45.31 14.90
C ILE A 776 -32.75 43.84 14.92
N ASN A 777 -32.65 43.17 16.07
CA ASN A 777 -33.08 41.78 16.20
C ASN A 777 -34.60 41.61 16.04
N GLU A 778 -35.43 42.52 16.56
CA GLU A 778 -36.89 42.52 16.39
C GLU A 778 -37.30 42.79 14.93
N VAL A 779 -36.63 43.73 14.24
CA VAL A 779 -36.87 44.06 12.82
C VAL A 779 -36.40 42.92 11.92
N SER A 780 -35.20 42.37 12.14
CA SER A 780 -34.69 41.21 11.40
C SER A 780 -35.55 39.96 11.64
N ALA A 781 -36.09 39.75 12.84
CA ALA A 781 -37.01 38.66 13.14
C ALA A 781 -38.35 38.83 12.40
N ARG A 782 -38.87 40.06 12.26
CA ARG A 782 -40.11 40.35 11.52
C ARG A 782 -39.92 40.24 10.00
N ILE A 783 -38.79 40.71 9.45
CA ILE A 783 -38.41 40.53 8.03
C ILE A 783 -38.25 39.05 7.70
N ALA A 784 -37.57 38.28 8.56
CA ALA A 784 -37.43 36.83 8.39
C ALA A 784 -38.76 36.08 8.48
N ALA A 785 -39.79 36.66 9.12
CA ALA A 785 -41.12 36.08 9.23
C ALA A 785 -42.07 36.43 8.06
N THR A 786 -41.72 37.38 7.16
CA THR A 786 -42.65 37.87 6.12
C THR A 786 -42.44 37.33 4.70
N MET A 787 -41.30 36.66 4.37
CA MET A 787 -41.05 35.98 3.07
C MET A 787 -41.52 36.78 1.83
N LEU A 788 -40.83 37.89 1.55
CA LEU A 788 -41.14 38.82 0.46
C LEU A 788 -39.97 38.88 -0.53
N THR A 789 -40.25 38.71 -1.82
CA THR A 789 -39.20 38.55 -2.86
C THR A 789 -39.01 39.75 -3.78
N GLU A 790 -39.79 40.84 -3.65
CA GLU A 790 -39.59 42.04 -4.50
C GLU A 790 -39.63 43.39 -3.75
N ASP A 791 -40.46 43.58 -2.71
CA ASP A 791 -40.54 44.86 -1.96
C ASP A 791 -39.65 44.90 -0.68
N VAL A 792 -39.05 43.77 -0.30
CA VAL A 792 -38.13 43.68 0.85
C VAL A 792 -36.70 44.00 0.48
N GLU A 793 -36.33 44.03 -0.80
CA GLU A 793 -35.04 44.54 -1.22
C GLU A 793 -34.93 46.04 -0.87
N ASP A 794 -35.98 46.82 -1.07
CA ASP A 794 -36.07 48.23 -0.65
C ASP A 794 -36.10 48.39 0.89
N CYS A 795 -36.78 47.50 1.64
CA CYS A 795 -36.80 47.56 3.11
C CYS A 795 -35.49 47.08 3.76
N THR A 796 -34.84 46.08 3.15
CA THR A 796 -33.53 45.57 3.56
C THR A 796 -32.44 46.54 3.13
N GLU A 797 -32.60 47.23 2.00
CA GLU A 797 -31.78 48.36 1.59
C GLU A 797 -32.03 49.57 2.47
N LEU A 798 -33.24 49.84 2.97
CA LEU A 798 -33.53 50.86 3.99
C LEU A 798 -32.95 50.50 5.36
N LEU A 799 -33.01 49.22 5.79
CA LEU A 799 -32.36 48.74 7.01
C LEU A 799 -30.84 48.73 6.86
N ASN A 800 -30.32 48.32 5.70
CA ASN A 800 -28.90 48.39 5.36
C ASN A 800 -28.46 49.81 5.14
N THR A 801 -29.33 50.74 4.73
CA THR A 801 -29.05 52.17 4.58
C THR A 801 -29.18 52.89 5.91
N ALA A 802 -30.03 52.46 6.83
CA ALA A 802 -30.06 52.91 8.22
C ALA A 802 -28.86 52.36 9.01
N THR A 803 -28.47 51.11 8.77
CA THR A 803 -27.26 50.47 9.33
C THR A 803 -26.00 51.01 8.67
N ARG A 804 -26.01 51.29 7.36
CA ARG A 804 -24.95 52.00 6.63
C ARG A 804 -24.97 53.48 6.96
N SER A 805 -26.07 54.12 7.36
CA SER A 805 -26.11 55.50 7.82
C SER A 805 -25.61 55.60 9.27
N PHE A 806 -25.87 54.59 10.09
CA PHE A 806 -25.21 54.40 11.39
C PHE A 806 -23.71 54.17 11.22
N LYS A 807 -23.30 53.25 10.31
CA LYS A 807 -21.90 53.09 9.93
C LYS A 807 -21.34 54.35 9.23
N ASN A 808 -22.07 55.05 8.38
CA ASN A 808 -21.58 56.19 7.58
C ASN A 808 -21.56 57.52 8.36
N LYS A 809 -22.40 57.69 9.39
CA LYS A 809 -22.23 58.77 10.39
C LYS A 809 -21.17 58.41 11.43
N GLN A 810 -20.95 57.13 11.74
CA GLN A 810 -19.70 56.71 12.39
C GLN A 810 -18.48 56.97 11.48
N ILE A 811 -18.56 56.80 10.17
CA ILE A 811 -17.42 56.99 9.25
C ILE A 811 -17.02 58.46 9.05
N LYS A 812 -17.84 59.44 9.49
CA LYS A 812 -17.42 60.85 9.49
C LYS A 812 -16.80 61.36 10.79
N ASN A 813 -16.69 60.54 11.85
CA ASN A 813 -15.94 60.91 13.05
C ASN A 813 -15.34 59.73 13.86
N GLU A 814 -15.36 58.51 13.33
CA GLU A 814 -14.62 57.36 13.86
C GLU A 814 -13.61 56.91 12.82
N TYR A 815 -12.39 57.46 12.92
CA TYR A 815 -11.20 56.72 12.52
C TYR A 815 -11.00 55.58 13.54
N GLN A 816 -11.73 54.47 13.37
CA GLN A 816 -11.28 53.14 13.79
C GLN A 816 -10.87 52.44 12.48
N THR A 817 -9.61 52.46 12.05
CA THR A 817 -8.47 51.69 12.56
C THR A 817 -8.75 50.21 12.76
N ASP A 818 -9.17 49.54 11.70
CA ASP A 818 -8.61 48.23 11.33
C ASP A 818 -8.54 48.18 9.80
N ASN A 819 -7.70 49.07 9.25
CA ASN A 819 -7.23 48.94 7.87
C ASN A 819 -6.02 48.00 7.90
N THR A 820 -6.28 46.69 7.87
CA THR A 820 -5.26 45.65 7.68
C THR A 820 -5.08 45.39 6.18
N LEU A 821 -3.94 45.79 5.63
CA LEU A 821 -3.22 44.90 4.71
C LEU A 821 -2.35 44.02 5.62
N ALA A 822 -2.78 42.79 5.86
CA ALA A 822 -1.95 41.81 6.56
C ALA A 822 -0.85 41.33 5.59
N PHE A 823 0.32 41.94 5.64
CA PHE A 823 1.54 41.31 5.14
C PHE A 823 2.18 40.57 6.31
N ALA A 824 1.79 39.32 6.53
CA ALA A 824 2.57 38.44 7.40
C ALA A 824 3.88 38.14 6.68
N THR A 825 4.95 38.83 7.06
CA THR A 825 6.31 38.38 6.77
C THR A 825 6.85 37.79 8.06
N SER A 826 7.05 36.47 8.09
CA SER A 826 7.70 35.82 9.22
C SER A 826 9.17 36.23 9.23
N LEU A 827 9.59 36.89 10.31
CA LEU A 827 10.99 37.18 10.57
C LEU A 827 11.59 36.03 11.36
N LYS A 828 12.55 35.30 10.77
CA LYS A 828 13.40 34.37 11.53
C LYS A 828 14.39 35.16 12.34
N ALA A 829 14.19 35.31 13.65
CA ALA A 829 15.13 36.01 14.52
C ALA A 829 15.96 35.02 15.37
N SER A 830 17.28 35.12 15.32
CA SER A 830 18.21 34.41 16.23
C SER A 830 18.66 35.34 17.37
N ARG A 831 18.97 34.77 18.54
CA ARG A 831 19.22 35.52 19.79
C ARG A 831 20.30 36.60 19.61
N GLY A 832 19.91 37.87 19.84
CA GLY A 832 20.84 38.99 20.05
C GLY A 832 21.43 39.64 18.79
N ALA A 833 20.95 39.30 17.60
CA ALA A 833 21.34 39.94 16.34
C ALA A 833 20.45 41.16 16.03
N GLU A 834 21.06 42.30 15.67
CA GLU A 834 20.33 43.46 15.12
C GLU A 834 19.80 43.10 13.72
N PHE A 835 18.51 43.33 13.50
CA PHE A 835 17.82 43.03 12.25
C PHE A 835 17.34 44.32 11.59
N HIS A 836 17.60 44.52 10.30
CA HIS A 836 17.11 45.68 9.56
C HIS A 836 15.87 45.30 8.73
N LEU A 837 14.74 45.94 9.02
CA LEU A 837 13.47 45.77 8.30
C LEU A 837 13.31 46.88 7.26
N PRO A 838 13.48 46.60 5.96
CA PRO A 838 13.18 47.55 4.89
C PRO A 838 11.70 47.57 4.55
N ILE A 839 11.15 48.77 4.43
CA ILE A 839 9.80 49.05 3.95
C ILE A 839 9.95 49.87 2.67
N GLU A 840 9.54 49.29 1.55
CA GLU A 840 9.60 49.94 0.24
C GLU A 840 8.24 50.52 -0.12
N MET A 841 8.27 51.74 -0.66
CA MET A 841 7.07 52.48 -1.01
C MET A 841 6.97 52.60 -2.53
N ASN A 842 5.96 51.96 -3.12
CA ASN A 842 5.70 52.06 -4.56
C ASN A 842 4.39 52.80 -4.84
N ASN A 843 4.51 54.07 -5.26
CA ASN A 843 3.36 54.96 -5.39
C ASN A 843 3.04 55.23 -6.87
N ALA A 844 1.83 54.85 -7.28
CA ALA A 844 1.28 55.18 -8.60
C ALA A 844 0.84 56.65 -8.71
N ASN A 845 0.54 57.29 -7.57
CA ASN A 845 0.09 58.68 -7.49
C ASN A 845 1.11 59.56 -6.76
N GLU A 846 1.09 60.87 -7.03
CA GLU A 846 1.87 61.83 -6.25
C GLU A 846 1.34 61.90 -4.82
N ILE A 847 2.18 61.61 -3.82
CA ILE A 847 1.82 61.75 -2.40
C ILE A 847 2.79 62.68 -1.67
N SER A 848 2.33 63.35 -0.61
CA SER A 848 3.11 64.33 0.17
C SER A 848 3.52 63.82 1.56
N ALA A 849 2.79 62.83 2.10
CA ALA A 849 3.13 62.16 3.35
C ALA A 849 2.50 60.76 3.44
N VAL A 850 3.13 59.88 4.23
CA VAL A 850 2.64 58.55 4.57
C VAL A 850 2.71 58.32 6.07
N GLN A 851 1.67 57.71 6.63
CA GLN A 851 1.60 57.29 8.02
C GLN A 851 1.22 55.81 8.09
N PHE A 852 1.79 55.06 9.04
CA PHE A 852 1.36 53.70 9.38
C PHE A 852 1.68 53.37 10.85
N ASP A 853 1.02 52.34 11.39
CA ASP A 853 1.25 51.81 12.74
C ASP A 853 1.93 50.44 12.64
N LEU A 854 3.11 50.31 13.25
CA LEU A 854 3.91 49.08 13.28
C LEU A 854 3.70 48.34 14.60
N TYR A 855 3.29 47.09 14.53
CA TYR A 855 3.17 46.18 15.68
C TYR A 855 4.32 45.17 15.65
N LEU A 856 5.11 45.18 16.72
CA LEU A 856 6.23 44.26 16.88
C LEU A 856 5.81 43.06 17.76
N PRO A 857 6.37 41.86 17.51
CA PRO A 857 6.22 40.72 18.38
C PRO A 857 6.65 41.01 19.82
N GLU A 858 6.01 40.34 20.78
CA GLU A 858 6.36 40.49 22.20
C GLU A 858 7.83 40.09 22.44
N GLY A 859 8.64 41.05 22.92
CA GLY A 859 10.09 40.88 23.13
C GLY A 859 10.99 41.49 22.05
N MET A 860 10.45 41.98 20.93
CA MET A 860 11.21 42.68 19.89
C MET A 860 11.16 44.20 20.11
N THR A 861 12.30 44.88 20.03
CA THR A 861 12.43 46.33 20.29
C THR A 861 13.14 47.07 19.15
N LEU A 862 12.96 48.38 19.01
CA LEU A 862 13.66 49.21 18.02
C LEU A 862 14.92 49.82 18.60
N ASN A 863 15.95 50.00 17.76
CA ASN A 863 17.15 50.73 18.12
C ASN A 863 16.83 52.23 18.28
N THR A 864 17.37 52.85 19.32
CA THR A 864 17.26 54.30 19.57
C THR A 864 18.65 54.90 19.57
N ASP A 865 18.80 56.09 19.01
CA ASP A 865 20.07 56.81 19.05
C ASP A 865 20.41 57.33 20.46
N GLU A 866 21.54 58.04 20.57
CA GLU A 866 22.01 58.63 21.83
C GLU A 866 21.07 59.69 22.44
N TYR A 867 20.06 60.15 21.69
CA TYR A 867 19.03 61.10 22.12
C TYR A 867 17.69 60.41 22.46
N ASN A 868 17.66 59.07 22.42
CA ASN A 868 16.49 58.23 22.70
C ASN A 868 15.40 58.35 21.61
N ASP A 869 15.75 58.86 20.42
CA ASP A 869 14.90 58.88 19.24
C ASP A 869 15.09 57.58 18.44
N TYR A 870 14.02 57.05 17.86
CA TYR A 870 14.10 55.80 17.09
C TYR A 870 14.96 55.97 15.83
N VAL A 871 15.90 55.06 15.61
CA VAL A 871 16.76 55.06 14.41
C VAL A 871 15.94 54.57 13.23
N ILE A 872 15.55 55.51 12.36
CA ILE A 872 14.82 55.22 11.12
C ILE A 872 15.59 55.86 9.96
N GLU A 873 16.18 55.04 9.09
CA GLU A 873 16.93 55.52 7.94
C GLU A 873 16.04 55.61 6.69
N LEU A 874 16.20 56.69 5.93
CA LEU A 874 15.58 56.87 4.61
C LEU A 874 16.68 56.93 3.57
N SER A 875 16.66 56.00 2.63
CA SER A 875 17.47 56.09 1.42
C SER A 875 16.57 56.27 0.20
N ASP A 876 16.75 57.39 -0.51
CA ASP A 876 16.18 57.62 -1.83
C ASP A 876 17.30 57.35 -2.84
N ARG A 877 17.09 56.40 -3.77
CA ARG A 877 18.11 56.02 -4.76
C ARG A 877 18.42 57.13 -5.77
N THR A 878 17.72 58.28 -5.75
CA THR A 878 17.84 59.25 -6.85
C THR A 878 18.07 60.73 -6.53
N THR A 879 17.79 61.33 -5.36
CA THR A 879 18.14 62.76 -5.17
C THR A 879 18.39 63.24 -3.71
N THR A 880 19.18 64.31 -3.59
CA THR A 880 19.60 65.07 -2.40
C THR A 880 18.49 65.82 -1.64
N ARG A 881 17.26 65.28 -1.59
CA ARG A 881 16.09 65.95 -0.98
C ARG A 881 15.88 65.52 0.48
N ARG A 882 15.63 66.49 1.38
CA ARG A 882 15.39 66.24 2.82
C ARG A 882 13.93 65.89 3.09
N HIS A 883 13.65 64.61 3.29
CA HIS A 883 12.39 64.12 3.88
C HIS A 883 12.49 64.15 5.42
N SER A 884 11.35 64.28 6.10
CA SER A 884 11.30 64.24 7.58
C SER A 884 10.52 63.00 8.05
N VAL A 885 11.09 62.28 9.01
CA VAL A 885 10.44 61.17 9.70
C VAL A 885 10.11 61.62 11.11
N SER A 886 8.92 61.29 11.57
CA SER A 886 8.56 61.36 12.97
C SER A 886 7.90 60.05 13.36
N SER A 887 8.16 59.59 14.58
CA SER A 887 7.56 58.38 15.11
C SER A 887 7.04 58.62 16.53
N ARG A 888 5.99 57.88 16.92
CA ARG A 888 5.36 58.00 18.24
C ARG A 888 4.80 56.67 18.68
N GLN A 889 5.15 56.26 19.91
CA GLN A 889 4.56 55.06 20.51
C GLN A 889 3.09 55.32 20.91
N MET A 890 2.23 54.39 20.51
CA MET A 890 0.79 54.43 20.69
C MET A 890 0.38 53.67 21.97
N SER A 891 -0.82 53.95 22.49
CA SER A 891 -1.31 53.36 23.74
C SER A 891 -1.60 51.85 23.68
N ASP A 892 -1.73 51.31 22.47
CA ASP A 892 -1.92 49.88 22.16
C ASP A 892 -0.59 49.13 21.93
N GLY A 893 0.55 49.81 22.08
CA GLY A 893 1.88 49.23 21.89
C GLY A 893 2.46 49.41 20.50
N ALA A 894 1.69 49.89 19.51
CA ALA A 894 2.19 50.12 18.16
C ALA A 894 3.14 51.34 18.08
N LEU A 895 4.09 51.31 17.15
CA LEU A 895 4.83 52.51 16.76
C LEU A 895 4.18 53.16 15.54
N ARG A 896 3.62 54.35 15.71
CA ARG A 896 3.15 55.16 14.58
C ARG A 896 4.33 55.86 13.93
N VAL A 897 4.56 55.60 12.65
CA VAL A 897 5.60 56.26 11.83
C VAL A 897 4.93 57.17 10.83
N VAL A 898 5.41 58.41 10.71
CA VAL A 898 4.96 59.42 9.74
C VAL A 898 6.16 59.93 8.96
N VAL A 899 6.15 59.70 7.65
CA VAL A 899 7.13 60.23 6.72
C VAL A 899 6.47 61.36 5.93
N SER A 900 7.03 62.57 6.00
CA SER A 900 6.47 63.75 5.33
C SER A 900 7.52 64.55 4.58
N SER A 901 7.13 65.06 3.42
CA SER A 901 7.95 65.96 2.61
C SER A 901 7.96 67.37 3.19
N THR A 902 9.14 67.99 3.29
CA THR A 902 9.29 69.30 3.94
C THR A 902 9.26 70.50 2.98
N GLN A 903 9.14 70.29 1.65
CA GLN A 903 9.24 71.36 0.63
C GLN A 903 8.28 71.23 -0.56
N ASN A 904 7.04 70.75 -0.37
CA ASN A 904 6.10 70.45 -1.48
C ASN A 904 6.64 69.46 -2.53
N ALA A 905 7.68 68.69 -2.21
CA ALA A 905 8.14 67.60 -3.05
C ALA A 905 7.21 66.40 -2.87
N THR A 906 6.77 65.78 -3.96
CA THR A 906 5.88 64.63 -3.93
C THR A 906 6.67 63.34 -4.13
N PHE A 907 6.27 62.26 -3.47
CA PHE A 907 6.77 60.92 -3.78
C PHE A 907 6.05 60.47 -5.06
N THR A 908 6.78 60.30 -6.17
CA THR A 908 6.20 59.99 -7.49
C THR A 908 6.98 58.88 -8.20
N GLY A 909 6.30 57.83 -8.67
CA GLY A 909 6.78 56.85 -9.65
C GLY A 909 8.09 56.14 -9.32
N ASN A 910 8.03 54.89 -8.85
CA ASN A 910 9.19 54.00 -8.64
C ASN A 910 10.42 54.71 -8.02
N SER A 911 10.21 55.57 -7.01
CA SER A 911 11.31 56.34 -6.41
C SER A 911 12.32 55.48 -5.65
N GLY A 912 12.05 54.17 -5.46
CA GLY A 912 12.93 53.26 -4.72
C GLY A 912 13.21 53.76 -3.30
N THR A 913 12.26 54.51 -2.72
CA THR A 913 12.39 55.10 -1.39
C THR A 913 12.27 53.97 -0.37
N LEU A 914 13.39 53.66 0.28
CA LEU A 914 13.53 52.59 1.25
C LEU A 914 13.59 53.19 2.65
N LEU A 915 12.62 52.83 3.48
CA LEU A 915 12.64 53.10 4.91
C LEU A 915 13.21 51.88 5.62
N THR A 916 14.30 52.04 6.37
CA THR A 916 14.93 50.93 7.10
C THR A 916 14.80 51.13 8.60
N LEU A 917 14.24 50.14 9.28
CA LEU A 917 14.06 50.10 10.73
C LEU A 917 15.04 49.10 11.35
N SER A 918 15.82 49.52 12.35
CA SER A 918 16.70 48.60 13.10
C SER A 918 15.98 48.01 14.31
N LEU A 919 15.85 46.68 14.35
CA LEU A 919 15.15 45.88 15.37
C LEU A 919 16.15 45.05 16.18
N PHE A 920 15.87 44.85 17.47
CA PHE A 920 16.66 44.04 18.39
C PHE A 920 15.76 43.08 19.18
N PRO A 921 15.88 41.75 19.00
CA PRO A 921 15.18 40.77 19.82
C PRO A 921 15.80 40.68 21.22
N GLN A 922 14.98 40.78 22.27
CA GLN A 922 15.47 40.65 23.63
C GLN A 922 16.01 39.24 23.91
N SER A 923 17.00 39.14 24.81
CA SER A 923 17.71 37.88 25.14
C SER A 923 16.83 36.69 25.56
N THR A 924 15.56 36.95 25.92
CA THR A 924 14.57 35.97 26.35
C THR A 924 13.76 35.36 25.21
N MET A 925 13.86 35.85 23.97
CA MET A 925 13.14 35.31 22.81
C MET A 925 13.75 33.97 22.35
N GLU A 926 12.89 33.02 21.98
CA GLU A 926 13.26 31.72 21.37
C GLU A 926 13.48 31.89 19.86
N ALA A 927 14.15 30.96 19.19
CA ALA A 927 14.29 31.02 17.73
C ALA A 927 13.00 30.49 17.08
N ASP A 928 12.20 31.38 16.50
CA ASP A 928 10.92 31.06 15.87
C ASP A 928 10.60 32.07 14.75
N ASP A 929 9.55 31.79 13.98
CA ASP A 929 9.00 32.69 12.97
C ASP A 929 8.11 33.74 13.68
N TYR A 930 8.52 35.01 13.64
CA TYR A 930 7.80 36.09 14.30
C TYR A 930 7.11 37.02 13.30
N ASP A 931 5.81 37.23 13.47
CA ASP A 931 5.02 38.10 12.60
C ASP A 931 5.13 39.57 12.99
N VAL A 932 5.44 40.43 12.03
CA VAL A 932 5.37 41.91 12.16
C VAL A 932 4.15 42.41 11.39
N GLU A 933 3.31 43.23 12.03
CA GLU A 933 2.09 43.73 11.40
C GLU A 933 2.16 45.25 11.15
N LEU A 934 1.73 45.68 9.96
CA LEU A 934 1.47 47.08 9.62
C LEU A 934 -0.03 47.34 9.56
N LYS A 935 -0.51 48.33 10.29
CA LYS A 935 -1.92 48.74 10.29
C LYS A 935 -2.05 50.24 10.07
N ASN A 936 -3.28 50.69 9.79
CA ASN A 936 -3.63 52.12 9.78
C ASN A 936 -2.80 52.96 8.81
N ILE A 937 -2.52 52.39 7.63
CA ILE A 937 -1.77 53.06 6.57
C ILE A 937 -2.62 54.20 5.99
N VAL A 938 -2.09 55.42 6.05
CA VAL A 938 -2.71 56.64 5.51
C VAL A 938 -1.73 57.32 4.56
N LEU A 939 -2.17 57.52 3.32
CA LEU A 939 -1.45 58.30 2.31
C LEU A 939 -2.08 59.70 2.25
N THR A 940 -1.26 60.74 2.16
CA THR A 940 -1.72 62.13 2.02
C THR A 940 -1.32 62.64 0.65
N ASP A 941 -2.27 63.17 -0.13
CA ASP A 941 -1.97 63.77 -1.43
C ASP A 941 -1.33 65.18 -1.28
N PRO A 942 -0.90 65.83 -2.36
CA PRO A 942 -0.32 67.17 -2.32
C PRO A 942 -1.34 68.28 -1.96
N GLN A 943 -2.65 67.97 -1.98
CA GLN A 943 -3.74 68.87 -1.59
C GLN A 943 -4.16 68.70 -0.11
N ALA A 944 -3.39 67.94 0.67
CA ALA A 944 -3.62 67.61 2.08
C ALA A 944 -4.87 66.75 2.35
N THR A 945 -5.38 66.07 1.33
CA THR A 945 -6.46 65.08 1.49
C THR A 945 -5.85 63.75 1.93
N ARG A 946 -6.41 63.15 2.99
CA ARG A 946 -5.97 61.86 3.54
C ARG A 946 -6.80 60.72 2.98
N TYR A 947 -6.13 59.69 2.48
CA TYR A 947 -6.74 58.48 1.94
C TYR A 947 -6.20 57.24 2.66
N ALA A 948 -7.02 56.19 2.74
CA ALA A 948 -6.53 54.86 3.08
C ALA A 948 -5.72 54.30 1.91
N ALA A 949 -4.62 53.59 2.16
CA ALA A 949 -3.79 53.04 1.08
C ALA A 949 -4.56 52.08 0.13
N VAL A 950 -5.62 51.44 0.63
CA VAL A 950 -6.48 50.52 -0.13
C VAL A 950 -7.33 51.23 -1.20
N ASP A 951 -7.54 52.54 -1.09
CA ASP A 951 -8.35 53.33 -2.01
C ASP A 951 -7.52 53.93 -3.19
N MET A 952 -6.21 53.62 -3.28
CA MET A 952 -5.34 54.05 -4.38
C MET A 952 -4.53 52.89 -4.93
N LYS A 953 -4.17 52.91 -6.23
CA LYS A 953 -3.26 51.93 -6.88
C LYS A 953 -1.79 51.98 -6.37
N SER A 954 -1.54 52.50 -5.16
CA SER A 954 -0.21 52.64 -4.56
C SER A 954 0.00 51.54 -3.52
N VAL A 955 1.11 50.80 -3.60
CA VAL A 955 1.40 49.62 -2.77
C VAL A 955 2.58 49.92 -1.84
N ILE A 956 2.44 49.54 -0.56
CA ILE A 956 3.56 49.48 0.39
C ILE A 956 3.95 48.02 0.54
N THR A 957 5.20 47.68 0.27
CA THR A 957 5.70 46.30 0.32
C THR A 957 6.67 46.17 1.49
N VAL A 958 6.44 45.16 2.33
CA VAL A 958 7.44 44.68 3.29
C VAL A 958 8.16 43.52 2.64
N SER A 959 9.41 43.75 2.25
CA SER A 959 10.24 42.70 1.67
C SER A 959 10.89 41.95 2.82
N ALA A 960 10.57 40.66 2.99
CA ALA A 960 11.37 39.80 3.86
C ALA A 960 12.79 39.72 3.28
N TYR A 961 13.73 40.44 3.88
CA TYR A 961 15.13 40.13 3.70
C TYR A 961 15.41 38.85 4.48
N THR A 962 15.87 37.81 3.80
CA THR A 962 16.58 36.73 4.47
C THR A 962 17.82 37.35 5.08
N MET A 963 18.05 37.15 6.38
CA MET A 963 19.35 37.47 6.98
C MET A 963 20.43 36.71 6.22
N GLY A 964 21.25 37.46 5.46
CA GLY A 964 22.64 37.06 5.22
C GLY A 964 23.36 37.03 6.57
N ASP A 965 24.30 36.09 6.69
CA ASP A 965 24.96 35.74 7.95
C ASP A 965 25.36 36.96 8.80
N VAL A 966 24.96 36.94 10.07
CA VAL A 966 25.30 37.94 11.11
C VAL A 966 26.57 37.51 11.86
N ASN A 967 27.18 36.40 11.48
CA ASN A 967 28.43 35.92 12.01
C ASN A 967 29.47 35.89 10.87
N ASN A 968 30.74 36.06 11.20
CA ASN A 968 31.80 36.30 10.24
C ASN A 968 32.27 34.99 9.57
N ASP A 969 31.33 34.16 9.07
CA ASP A 969 31.61 32.91 8.38
C ASP A 969 31.71 33.10 6.87
N ALA A 970 32.47 32.22 6.22
CA ALA A 970 32.82 32.33 4.80
C ALA A 970 31.91 31.47 3.89
N HIS A 971 30.79 30.92 4.39
CA HIS A 971 29.97 29.95 3.67
C HIS A 971 28.51 29.86 4.15
N ILE A 972 27.57 30.39 3.35
CA ILE A 972 26.12 30.32 3.61
C ILE A 972 25.50 29.16 2.80
N ASP A 973 24.94 28.17 3.49
CA ASP A 973 24.30 26.98 2.91
C ASP A 973 22.76 27.08 3.09
N VAL A 974 22.00 27.33 2.02
CA VAL A 974 20.52 27.44 2.09
C VAL A 974 19.91 26.12 1.66
N ALA A 975 19.64 25.25 2.64
CA ALA A 975 19.35 23.84 2.39
C ALA A 975 17.88 23.48 2.07
N ASP A 976 16.88 24.31 2.34
CA ASP A 976 15.47 23.97 2.06
C ASP A 976 14.61 25.23 1.96
N LEU A 977 14.29 25.67 0.74
CA LEU A 977 13.28 26.71 0.52
C LEU A 977 12.11 26.14 -0.28
N THR A 978 11.07 25.67 0.42
CA THR A 978 9.79 25.31 -0.19
C THR A 978 8.78 26.41 0.17
N GLY A 979 8.46 27.28 -0.79
CA GLY A 979 7.45 28.32 -0.64
C GLY A 979 6.35 28.14 -1.66
N VAL A 980 5.13 27.87 -1.21
CA VAL A 980 3.93 27.92 -2.05
C VAL A 980 3.35 29.33 -1.93
N VAL A 981 3.34 30.10 -3.03
CA VAL A 981 2.81 31.46 -3.06
C VAL A 981 1.58 31.50 -3.97
N HIS A 982 0.44 31.93 -3.44
CA HIS A 982 -0.80 32.14 -4.18
C HIS A 982 -0.88 33.61 -4.63
N PHE A 983 -1.10 33.88 -5.93
CA PHE A 983 -1.30 35.24 -6.45
C PHE A 983 -2.74 35.43 -6.97
N ILE A 984 -3.32 36.59 -6.68
CA ILE A 984 -4.51 37.15 -7.36
C ILE A 984 -4.02 38.44 -8.04
N LEU A 985 -4.05 38.50 -9.38
CA LEU A 985 -3.56 39.65 -10.16
C LEU A 985 -4.75 40.54 -10.55
N GLU A 986 -4.74 41.81 -10.12
CA GLU A 986 -5.77 42.81 -10.49
C GLU A 986 -5.30 43.84 -11.54
N ASP A 987 -4.03 43.87 -11.96
CA ASP A 987 -3.53 44.83 -12.97
C ASP A 987 -2.27 44.34 -13.75
N ALA A 988 -2.11 44.86 -14.96
CA ALA A 988 -1.35 44.25 -16.08
C ALA A 988 0.17 44.52 -16.19
N ASP A 989 0.88 44.98 -15.14
CA ASP A 989 2.32 45.32 -15.25
C ASP A 989 3.15 44.94 -14.01
N THR A 990 3.29 43.63 -13.72
CA THR A 990 4.17 43.17 -12.62
C THR A 990 5.28 42.23 -13.14
N SER A 991 6.54 42.59 -12.92
CA SER A 991 7.72 41.74 -13.23
C SER A 991 8.28 41.11 -11.95
N LEU A 992 8.59 39.81 -11.98
CA LEU A 992 9.20 39.06 -10.86
C LEU A 992 10.74 39.00 -10.99
N VAL A 993 11.48 39.32 -9.91
CA VAL A 993 12.94 39.08 -9.82
C VAL A 993 13.26 38.49 -8.44
N PHE A 994 13.91 37.32 -8.40
CA PHE A 994 14.52 36.77 -7.17
C PHE A 994 16.03 37.09 -7.18
N ASN A 995 16.53 37.80 -6.16
CA ASN A 995 17.96 38.07 -5.99
C ASN A 995 18.47 37.41 -4.69
N ALA A 996 19.51 36.59 -4.79
CA ALA A 996 20.40 36.28 -3.68
C ALA A 996 21.69 37.08 -3.90
N ALA A 997 22.12 37.87 -2.91
CA ALA A 997 23.32 38.69 -2.99
C ALA A 997 24.15 38.57 -1.70
N ASP A 998 25.44 38.28 -1.86
CA ASP A 998 26.46 38.58 -0.86
C ASP A 998 26.69 40.10 -0.87
N MET A 999 26.40 40.78 0.24
CA MET A 999 26.43 42.25 0.33
C MET A 999 27.74 42.82 0.91
N ASP A 1000 28.65 41.99 1.45
CA ASP A 1000 29.98 42.45 1.87
C ASP A 1000 31.10 42.02 0.90
N GLY A 1001 30.78 41.12 -0.04
CA GLY A 1001 31.63 40.74 -1.16
C GLY A 1001 32.74 39.75 -0.79
N ASN A 1002 32.59 39.02 0.32
CA ASN A 1002 33.61 38.09 0.82
C ASN A 1002 33.27 36.59 0.62
N GLY A 1003 32.06 36.24 0.17
CA GLY A 1003 31.52 34.89 0.22
C GLY A 1003 30.92 34.34 -1.08
N VAL A 1004 30.74 33.02 -1.14
CA VAL A 1004 30.07 32.29 -2.24
C VAL A 1004 28.69 31.83 -1.76
N VAL A 1005 27.63 32.18 -2.50
CA VAL A 1005 26.26 31.71 -2.26
C VAL A 1005 26.00 30.46 -3.10
N GLU A 1006 25.75 29.32 -2.45
CA GLU A 1006 25.42 28.05 -3.10
C GLU A 1006 23.94 27.71 -2.84
N VAL A 1007 23.15 27.48 -3.91
CA VAL A 1007 21.72 27.12 -3.83
C VAL A 1007 21.55 25.75 -4.48
N ASN A 1008 21.25 24.74 -3.66
CA ASN A 1008 21.42 23.33 -4.06
C ASN A 1008 20.15 22.66 -4.61
N ASP A 1009 18.95 23.18 -4.34
CA ASP A 1009 17.69 22.68 -4.93
C ASP A 1009 16.65 23.81 -5.05
N TYR A 1010 16.00 23.94 -6.22
CA TYR A 1010 14.90 24.91 -6.45
C TYR A 1010 13.74 24.24 -7.19
N ALA A 1011 12.58 24.20 -6.55
CA ALA A 1011 11.30 23.84 -7.15
C ALA A 1011 10.27 24.93 -6.83
N ALA A 1012 9.83 25.68 -7.84
CA ALA A 1012 8.73 26.64 -7.70
C ALA A 1012 7.51 26.15 -8.49
N LEU A 1013 6.38 26.07 -7.80
CA LEU A 1013 5.05 25.87 -8.38
C LEU A 1013 4.35 27.24 -8.38
N VAL A 1014 4.01 27.76 -9.57
CA VAL A 1014 3.31 29.04 -9.74
C VAL A 1014 1.90 28.76 -10.23
N ASN A 1015 0.88 29.13 -9.44
CA ASN A 1015 -0.53 29.11 -9.85
C ASN A 1015 -1.00 30.54 -10.13
N VAL A 1016 -1.55 30.79 -11.32
CA VAL A 1016 -2.14 32.08 -11.74
C VAL A 1016 -3.64 31.89 -11.96
N ILE A 1017 -4.47 32.71 -11.29
CA ILE A 1017 -5.93 32.75 -11.48
C ILE A 1017 -6.31 34.17 -11.96
N LEU A 1018 -7.04 34.26 -13.07
CA LEU A 1018 -7.54 35.52 -13.66
C LEU A 1018 -9.02 35.74 -13.28
N ASP A 1019 -9.37 36.94 -12.81
CA ASP A 1019 -10.77 37.39 -12.63
C ASP A 1019 -11.21 38.24 -13.84
N GLN A 1020 -12.43 38.04 -14.33
CA GLN A 1020 -12.91 38.54 -15.63
C GLN A 1020 -13.90 39.69 -15.48
N GLY A 1021 -13.61 40.83 -16.13
CA GLY A 1021 -14.52 41.98 -16.17
C GLY A 1021 -14.30 42.94 -17.35
N THR A 1022 -15.03 42.67 -18.44
CA THR A 1022 -15.40 43.58 -19.57
C THR A 1022 -14.44 43.77 -20.76
N ALA A 1023 -15.06 43.71 -21.95
CA ALA A 1023 -14.48 43.50 -23.27
C ALA A 1023 -13.85 44.75 -23.93
N SER A 1024 -12.71 44.56 -24.61
CA SER A 1024 -12.30 45.28 -25.83
C SER A 1024 -11.07 44.61 -26.46
N ALA A 1025 -11.10 44.37 -27.77
CA ALA A 1025 -10.07 43.70 -28.56
C ALA A 1025 -8.65 44.30 -28.40
N ALA A 1026 -7.64 43.45 -28.20
CA ALA A 1026 -6.21 43.78 -28.17
C ALA A 1026 -5.33 42.56 -28.59
N PRO A 1027 -4.11 42.79 -29.13
CA PRO A 1027 -3.26 41.76 -29.77
C PRO A 1027 -2.58 40.79 -28.77
N ILE A 1028 -2.13 39.62 -29.27
CA ILE A 1028 -1.36 38.60 -28.54
C ILE A 1028 -0.05 39.21 -28.01
N ARG A 1029 0.25 39.09 -26.70
CA ARG A 1029 1.40 39.78 -26.06
C ARG A 1029 2.47 38.84 -25.48
N LYS A 1030 3.70 39.28 -25.70
CA LYS A 1030 5.05 38.80 -25.31
C LYS A 1030 5.25 38.18 -23.90
N LEU A 1031 5.85 36.98 -23.85
CA LEU A 1031 6.48 36.37 -22.66
C LEU A 1031 8.01 36.23 -22.87
N THR A 1032 8.83 36.52 -21.84
CA THR A 1032 10.31 36.34 -21.87
C THR A 1032 10.71 35.34 -20.79
N LEU A 1033 11.36 34.22 -21.16
CA LEU A 1033 11.83 33.19 -20.23
C LEU A 1033 13.36 33.27 -20.03
N LEU A 1034 13.80 33.23 -18.77
CA LEU A 1034 15.21 33.22 -18.36
C LEU A 1034 15.56 31.86 -17.73
N LYS A 1035 16.58 31.17 -18.26
CA LYS A 1035 17.22 30.03 -17.60
C LYS A 1035 18.61 30.44 -17.14
N LYS A 1036 18.99 30.15 -15.88
CA LYS A 1036 20.37 30.26 -15.42
C LYS A 1036 21.06 28.92 -15.65
N SER A 1037 22.10 28.87 -16.50
CA SER A 1037 22.95 27.69 -16.61
C SER A 1037 23.94 27.65 -15.43
N GLN A 1038 24.54 26.48 -15.17
CA GLN A 1038 25.50 26.21 -14.08
C GLN A 1038 26.82 27.02 -14.14
N ALA A 1039 26.89 28.08 -14.95
CA ALA A 1039 28.01 29.03 -14.96
C ALA A 1039 27.49 30.46 -15.22
N GLY A 1040 27.18 31.20 -14.17
CA GLY A 1040 27.38 32.66 -14.09
C GLY A 1040 26.58 33.64 -14.98
N THR A 1041 25.98 33.30 -16.12
CA THR A 1041 25.29 34.29 -17.00
C THR A 1041 23.93 33.80 -17.49
N ALA A 1042 22.86 34.54 -17.18
CA ALA A 1042 21.50 34.25 -17.64
C ALA A 1042 21.38 34.55 -19.14
N SER A 1043 21.14 33.51 -19.94
CA SER A 1043 20.93 33.65 -21.37
C SER A 1043 19.43 33.81 -21.62
N ALA A 1044 19.03 34.92 -22.25
CA ALA A 1044 17.63 35.25 -22.52
C ALA A 1044 17.31 35.09 -24.01
N ILE A 1045 16.14 34.51 -24.31
CA ILE A 1045 15.53 34.57 -25.64
C ILE A 1045 14.29 35.46 -25.55
N ALA A 1046 14.18 36.44 -26.44
CA ALA A 1046 12.98 37.25 -26.60
C ALA A 1046 12.18 36.78 -27.82
N LEU A 1047 10.87 36.62 -27.64
CA LEU A 1047 9.91 36.36 -28.69
C LEU A 1047 9.25 37.68 -29.13
N SER A 1048 8.98 37.85 -30.44
CA SER A 1048 8.13 38.94 -30.93
C SER A 1048 6.65 38.58 -30.80
N ASP A 1049 5.81 39.62 -30.86
CA ASP A 1049 4.38 39.43 -31.11
C ASP A 1049 4.19 38.79 -32.50
N ILE A 1050 3.11 38.03 -32.67
CA ILE A 1050 2.74 37.39 -33.94
C ILE A 1050 1.57 38.17 -34.53
N GLU A 1051 1.80 38.84 -35.65
CA GLU A 1051 0.74 39.42 -36.49
C GLU A 1051 0.43 38.45 -37.63
N LEU A 1052 -0.82 37.99 -37.70
CA LEU A 1052 -1.30 37.15 -38.81
C LEU A 1052 -1.80 38.05 -39.95
N ASP A 1053 -1.44 37.72 -41.18
CA ASP A 1053 -1.96 38.34 -42.38
C ASP A 1053 -3.38 37.85 -42.73
N ASP A 1054 -3.97 38.41 -43.79
CA ASP A 1054 -5.33 38.08 -44.25
C ASP A 1054 -5.49 36.59 -44.68
N ASN A 1055 -4.39 35.84 -44.81
CA ASN A 1055 -4.38 34.40 -45.13
C ASN A 1055 -4.16 33.51 -43.89
N GLY A 1056 -4.04 34.11 -42.69
CA GLY A 1056 -3.77 33.41 -41.44
C GLY A 1056 -2.29 33.00 -41.27
N GLU A 1057 -1.36 33.62 -41.99
CA GLU A 1057 0.08 33.36 -41.89
C GLU A 1057 0.77 34.52 -41.15
N GLY A 1058 1.71 34.23 -40.25
CA GLY A 1058 2.45 35.24 -39.48
C GLY A 1058 3.90 34.83 -39.24
N GLU A 1059 4.72 35.76 -38.75
CA GLU A 1059 6.15 35.54 -38.49
C GLU A 1059 6.45 35.70 -36.99
N LEU A 1060 6.97 34.65 -36.35
CA LEU A 1060 7.49 34.70 -34.98
C LEU A 1060 9.00 34.93 -35.03
N LEU A 1061 9.45 36.05 -34.48
CA LEU A 1061 10.87 36.37 -34.36
C LEU A 1061 11.39 35.91 -33.00
N VAL A 1062 12.47 35.13 -33.02
CA VAL A 1062 13.13 34.64 -31.81
C VAL A 1062 14.53 35.25 -31.77
N GLN A 1063 14.78 36.14 -30.79
CA GLN A 1063 16.01 36.90 -30.68
C GLN A 1063 16.82 36.52 -29.44
N LEU A 1064 18.12 36.33 -29.62
CA LEU A 1064 19.09 36.23 -28.51
C LEU A 1064 19.32 37.59 -27.86
N THR A 1065 18.92 37.77 -26.61
CA THR A 1065 18.89 39.09 -25.95
C THR A 1065 19.89 39.29 -24.83
N ASN A 1066 20.71 38.29 -24.44
CA ASN A 1066 21.84 38.53 -23.53
C ASN A 1066 22.90 37.41 -23.59
N ASN A 1067 24.18 37.76 -23.83
CA ASN A 1067 25.42 37.06 -23.43
C ASN A 1067 26.69 37.70 -24.04
N ASN A 1068 27.71 37.98 -23.22
CA ASN A 1068 29.05 38.39 -23.70
C ASN A 1068 29.89 37.22 -24.27
N GLU A 1069 29.26 36.08 -24.60
CA GLU A 1069 29.91 34.84 -25.04
C GLU A 1069 29.40 34.38 -26.40
N SER A 1070 30.24 33.66 -27.15
CA SER A 1070 29.97 33.15 -28.50
C SER A 1070 29.52 31.68 -28.46
N TYR A 1071 28.36 31.35 -29.03
CA TYR A 1071 27.83 29.97 -29.07
C TYR A 1071 27.80 29.41 -30.49
N THR A 1072 27.86 28.07 -30.66
CA THR A 1072 27.80 27.41 -31.99
C THR A 1072 26.44 26.80 -32.31
N GLY A 1073 25.56 26.65 -31.30
CA GLY A 1073 24.19 26.17 -31.47
C GLY A 1073 23.30 26.41 -30.25
N MET A 1074 21.99 26.44 -30.50
CA MET A 1074 20.91 26.64 -29.53
C MET A 1074 19.79 25.62 -29.78
N GLN A 1075 19.17 25.14 -28.70
CA GLN A 1075 17.95 24.34 -28.72
C GLN A 1075 16.93 24.91 -27.71
N PHE A 1076 15.63 24.86 -28.03
CA PHE A 1076 14.53 25.17 -27.11
C PHE A 1076 13.24 24.47 -27.55
N ASP A 1077 12.27 24.34 -26.65
CA ASP A 1077 10.95 23.81 -26.94
C ASP A 1077 9.93 24.96 -27.02
N LEU A 1078 9.26 25.11 -28.16
CA LEU A 1078 8.30 26.18 -28.45
C LEU A 1078 6.88 25.63 -28.39
N TYR A 1079 6.02 26.24 -27.59
CA TYR A 1079 4.60 25.87 -27.48
C TYR A 1079 3.76 26.86 -28.26
N LEU A 1080 3.10 26.36 -29.31
CA LEU A 1080 2.11 27.12 -30.07
C LEU A 1080 0.69 26.81 -29.56
N PRO A 1081 -0.21 27.79 -29.56
CA PRO A 1081 -1.63 27.61 -29.25
C PRO A 1081 -2.31 26.54 -30.10
N GLU A 1082 -3.36 25.94 -29.54
CA GLU A 1082 -4.21 25.00 -30.26
C GLU A 1082 -4.84 25.70 -31.49
N GLY A 1083 -4.53 25.19 -32.70
CA GLY A 1083 -4.94 25.80 -33.96
C GLY A 1083 -3.83 26.56 -34.72
N MET A 1084 -2.64 26.72 -34.15
CA MET A 1084 -1.45 27.23 -34.86
C MET A 1084 -0.41 26.13 -35.12
N THR A 1085 0.24 26.18 -36.29
CA THR A 1085 1.32 25.25 -36.67
C THR A 1085 2.50 26.01 -37.28
N LEU A 1086 3.73 25.48 -37.13
CA LEU A 1086 4.90 25.97 -37.86
C LEU A 1086 4.84 25.56 -39.34
N ALA A 1087 5.19 26.47 -40.25
CA ALA A 1087 5.34 26.15 -41.67
C ALA A 1087 6.66 25.40 -41.94
N ASP A 1088 6.72 24.64 -43.04
CA ASP A 1088 7.88 23.79 -43.40
C ASP A 1088 9.15 24.60 -43.75
N ASP A 1089 9.01 25.88 -44.12
CA ASP A 1089 10.10 26.77 -44.52
C ASP A 1089 10.49 27.71 -43.36
N ILE A 1090 11.50 27.31 -42.57
CA ILE A 1090 12.05 28.07 -41.45
C ILE A 1090 13.42 28.68 -41.84
N GLU A 1091 13.60 29.99 -41.66
CA GLU A 1091 14.82 30.71 -42.06
C GLU A 1091 15.49 31.46 -40.88
N THR A 1092 16.78 31.77 -41.02
CA THR A 1092 17.48 32.71 -40.12
C THR A 1092 17.92 33.95 -40.86
N THR A 1093 18.11 35.05 -40.12
CA THR A 1093 18.65 36.29 -40.70
C THR A 1093 20.10 36.17 -41.22
N SER A 1094 20.78 35.04 -41.00
CA SER A 1094 22.16 34.79 -41.43
C SER A 1094 22.23 33.53 -42.31
N ARG A 1095 22.69 33.66 -43.56
CA ARG A 1095 22.90 32.52 -44.49
C ARG A 1095 23.94 31.47 -44.01
N GLN A 1096 24.50 31.64 -42.82
CA GLN A 1096 25.52 30.76 -42.23
C GLN A 1096 24.99 29.85 -41.11
N HIS A 1097 23.71 29.96 -40.73
CA HIS A 1097 23.08 29.15 -39.67
C HIS A 1097 21.84 28.43 -40.19
N GLY A 1098 21.71 27.14 -39.84
CA GLY A 1098 20.56 26.31 -40.17
C GLY A 1098 19.62 26.19 -38.97
N VAL A 1099 18.32 26.36 -39.19
CA VAL A 1099 17.27 26.14 -38.19
C VAL A 1099 16.37 25.00 -38.62
N TRP A 1100 15.99 24.18 -37.66
CA TRP A 1100 15.06 23.09 -37.85
C TRP A 1100 14.12 23.00 -36.66
N ALA A 1101 12.84 22.75 -36.90
CA ALA A 1101 11.85 22.50 -35.85
C ALA A 1101 11.11 21.20 -36.11
N LYS A 1102 10.76 20.48 -35.05
CA LYS A 1102 9.91 19.28 -35.14
C LYS A 1102 8.92 19.22 -34.01
N GLU A 1103 7.66 18.96 -34.36
CA GLU A 1103 6.60 18.74 -33.39
C GLU A 1103 6.87 17.47 -32.57
N GLN A 1104 6.77 17.59 -31.25
CA GLN A 1104 6.92 16.47 -30.32
C GLN A 1104 5.54 15.85 -30.01
N ALA A 1105 4.61 16.66 -29.50
CA ALA A 1105 3.19 16.35 -29.29
C ALA A 1105 2.42 17.64 -28.88
N ASN A 1106 1.12 17.71 -29.18
CA ASN A 1106 0.18 18.73 -28.68
C ASN A 1106 0.63 20.20 -28.88
N GLY A 1107 1.11 20.58 -30.07
CA GLY A 1107 1.50 21.96 -30.37
C GLY A 1107 2.87 22.39 -29.80
N CYS A 1108 3.63 21.47 -29.18
CA CYS A 1108 5.00 21.69 -28.76
C CYS A 1108 6.00 21.30 -29.87
N TYR A 1109 6.86 22.24 -30.26
CA TYR A 1109 7.87 22.09 -31.30
C TYR A 1109 9.28 22.25 -30.71
N ARG A 1110 10.13 21.22 -30.87
CA ARG A 1110 11.55 21.35 -30.54
C ARG A 1110 12.27 22.07 -31.67
N VAL A 1111 12.81 23.25 -31.37
CA VAL A 1111 13.53 24.11 -32.33
C VAL A 1111 15.02 24.03 -32.05
N LEU A 1112 15.80 23.77 -33.11
CA LEU A 1112 17.26 23.70 -33.10
C LEU A 1112 17.84 24.71 -34.09
N CYS A 1113 18.80 25.50 -33.65
CA CYS A 1113 19.57 26.44 -34.45
C CYS A 1113 21.06 26.10 -34.34
N SER A 1114 21.73 25.85 -35.45
CA SER A 1114 23.15 25.47 -35.43
C SER A 1114 23.94 26.11 -36.59
N SER A 1115 25.21 26.39 -36.33
CA SER A 1115 26.11 26.96 -37.34
C SER A 1115 26.45 25.96 -38.44
N MET A 1116 26.26 26.34 -39.71
CA MET A 1116 26.63 25.49 -40.86
C MET A 1116 28.07 25.71 -41.33
N THR A 1117 28.75 26.76 -40.87
CA THR A 1117 30.10 27.14 -41.32
C THR A 1117 31.05 27.59 -40.19
N ASN A 1118 30.84 27.15 -38.94
CA ASN A 1118 31.58 27.61 -37.75
C ASN A 1118 31.45 29.12 -37.45
N ALA A 1119 30.41 29.77 -37.96
CA ALA A 1119 30.03 31.13 -37.55
C ALA A 1119 29.40 31.12 -36.14
N GLU A 1120 29.72 32.11 -35.31
CA GLU A 1120 29.22 32.24 -33.94
C GLU A 1120 27.82 32.85 -33.89
N LEU A 1121 26.93 32.30 -33.07
CA LEU A 1121 25.67 32.92 -32.64
C LEU A 1121 25.99 34.02 -31.63
N ARG A 1122 25.70 35.29 -32.00
CA ARG A 1122 25.97 36.49 -31.19
C ARG A 1122 24.67 37.13 -30.68
N ILE A 1123 24.77 37.98 -29.66
CA ILE A 1123 23.66 38.86 -29.22
C ILE A 1123 23.06 39.56 -30.44
N GLY A 1124 21.73 39.51 -30.53
CA GLY A 1124 20.98 40.13 -31.61
C GLY A 1124 20.76 39.22 -32.81
N THR A 1125 21.21 37.96 -32.79
CA THR A 1125 20.83 36.98 -33.83
C THR A 1125 19.33 36.72 -33.73
N VAL A 1126 18.62 36.89 -34.86
CA VAL A 1126 17.17 36.70 -34.97
C VAL A 1126 16.87 35.49 -35.86
N MET A 1127 16.12 34.54 -35.31
CA MET A 1127 15.52 33.44 -36.06
C MET A 1127 14.09 33.83 -36.45
N ARG A 1128 13.67 33.43 -37.65
CA ARG A 1128 12.37 33.76 -38.22
C ARG A 1128 11.59 32.48 -38.41
N LEU A 1129 10.55 32.30 -37.61
CA LEU A 1129 9.71 31.11 -37.60
C LEU A 1129 8.37 31.47 -38.24
N ALA A 1130 8.08 30.96 -39.44
CA ALA A 1130 6.79 31.14 -40.08
C ALA A 1130 5.72 30.29 -39.39
N VAL A 1131 4.62 30.90 -38.98
CA VAL A 1131 3.48 30.24 -38.31
C VAL A 1131 2.21 30.41 -39.12
N LYS A 1132 1.32 29.42 -39.05
CA LYS A 1132 0.06 29.41 -39.78
C LYS A 1132 -1.10 28.99 -38.88
N ALA A 1133 -2.18 29.77 -38.91
CA ALA A 1133 -3.45 29.44 -38.31
C ALA A 1133 -4.20 28.42 -39.18
N THR A 1134 -4.69 27.34 -38.56
CA THR A 1134 -5.40 26.26 -39.26
C THR A 1134 -6.93 26.42 -39.25
N ASN A 1135 -7.49 27.32 -38.43
CA ASN A 1135 -8.92 27.70 -38.33
C ASN A 1135 -9.09 29.17 -37.86
N SER A 1136 -10.31 29.73 -37.82
CA SER A 1136 -10.56 31.05 -37.19
C SER A 1136 -10.29 30.98 -35.69
N ILE A 1137 -9.25 31.66 -35.21
CA ILE A 1137 -8.79 31.57 -33.82
C ILE A 1137 -9.50 32.64 -32.96
N ASP A 1138 -9.96 32.28 -31.76
CA ASP A 1138 -10.36 33.24 -30.71
C ASP A 1138 -9.11 33.91 -30.12
N ASN A 1139 -9.15 35.23 -29.93
CA ASN A 1139 -7.98 36.13 -29.85
C ASN A 1139 -7.15 36.14 -28.53
N GLU A 1140 -7.06 35.06 -27.76
CA GLU A 1140 -6.36 35.08 -26.45
C GLU A 1140 -5.50 33.84 -26.19
N ALA A 1141 -4.40 33.65 -26.93
CA ALA A 1141 -3.46 32.56 -26.64
C ALA A 1141 -1.98 33.00 -26.66
N GLU A 1142 -1.25 32.65 -25.61
CA GLU A 1142 0.15 33.02 -25.39
C GLU A 1142 1.11 31.99 -26.02
N VAL A 1143 2.24 32.46 -26.55
CA VAL A 1143 3.32 31.64 -27.12
C VAL A 1143 4.48 31.61 -26.14
N CYS A 1144 4.93 30.42 -25.76
CA CYS A 1144 5.98 30.25 -24.75
C CYS A 1144 7.13 29.37 -25.27
N ALA A 1145 8.34 29.59 -24.76
CA ALA A 1145 9.52 28.77 -25.08
C ALA A 1145 10.21 28.27 -23.80
N SER A 1146 10.30 26.95 -23.59
CA SER A 1146 10.95 26.33 -22.44
C SER A 1146 12.22 25.56 -22.84
N ASP A 1147 12.91 25.01 -21.84
CA ASP A 1147 14.04 24.08 -22.04
C ASP A 1147 15.17 24.57 -22.94
N ILE A 1148 15.50 25.86 -22.81
CA ILE A 1148 16.58 26.49 -23.57
C ILE A 1148 17.93 25.85 -23.19
N VAL A 1149 18.68 25.45 -24.21
CA VAL A 1149 20.04 24.89 -24.10
C VAL A 1149 20.94 25.61 -25.12
N LEU A 1150 22.06 26.17 -24.64
CA LEU A 1150 23.11 26.75 -25.47
C LEU A 1150 24.36 25.87 -25.44
N SER A 1151 24.99 25.66 -26.59
CA SER A 1151 26.20 24.84 -26.71
C SER A 1151 27.45 25.72 -26.88
N ASP A 1152 28.42 25.56 -25.98
CA ASP A 1152 29.68 26.32 -25.95
C ASP A 1152 30.75 25.71 -26.87
N VAL A 1153 31.64 26.56 -27.39
CA VAL A 1153 32.67 26.31 -28.43
C VAL A 1153 33.66 25.20 -28.03
N ASN A 1154 33.73 24.80 -26.76
CA ASN A 1154 34.75 23.87 -26.27
C ASN A 1154 34.27 22.45 -25.89
N ALA A 1155 32.95 22.18 -25.81
CA ALA A 1155 32.45 20.83 -25.53
C ALA A 1155 32.29 19.95 -26.79
N GLN A 1156 32.24 20.56 -27.98
CA GLN A 1156 32.04 19.85 -29.26
C GLN A 1156 33.33 19.46 -30.00
N ARG A 1157 34.50 19.44 -29.35
CA ARG A 1157 35.71 18.85 -29.95
C ARG A 1157 35.90 17.36 -29.68
N HIS A 1158 35.13 16.73 -28.79
CA HIS A 1158 35.24 15.29 -28.54
C HIS A 1158 34.00 14.43 -28.87
N GLU A 1159 32.79 14.99 -28.94
CA GLU A 1159 31.59 14.20 -29.27
C GLU A 1159 31.10 14.35 -30.72
N ASN A 1160 31.26 15.52 -31.35
CA ASN A 1160 30.78 15.72 -32.73
C ASN A 1160 31.75 15.24 -33.83
N ALA A 1161 33.00 14.96 -33.50
CA ALA A 1161 33.92 14.30 -34.42
C ALA A 1161 33.63 12.79 -34.59
N ASN A 1162 32.84 12.18 -33.69
CA ASN A 1162 32.51 10.75 -33.74
C ASN A 1162 31.10 10.43 -34.25
N ILE A 1163 30.20 11.41 -34.28
CA ILE A 1163 28.80 11.20 -34.73
C ILE A 1163 28.67 11.50 -36.23
N LEU A 1164 29.40 12.48 -36.78
CA LEU A 1164 29.38 12.77 -38.22
C LEU A 1164 30.23 11.80 -39.06
N SER A 1165 31.17 11.05 -38.48
CA SER A 1165 31.89 10.00 -39.22
C SER A 1165 31.14 8.66 -39.27
N LYS A 1166 30.14 8.42 -38.41
CA LYS A 1166 29.38 7.16 -38.38
C LYS A 1166 28.02 7.22 -39.08
N VAL A 1167 27.50 8.41 -39.35
CA VAL A 1167 26.25 8.58 -40.10
C VAL A 1167 26.47 8.60 -41.62
N TYR A 1168 27.70 8.82 -42.11
CA TYR A 1168 28.00 8.78 -43.55
C TYR A 1168 28.54 7.43 -44.08
N GLU A 1169 29.03 6.53 -43.22
CA GLU A 1169 29.54 5.21 -43.67
C GLU A 1169 28.49 4.08 -43.61
N SER A 1170 27.32 4.31 -43.01
CA SER A 1170 26.31 3.26 -42.80
C SER A 1170 25.22 3.19 -43.89
N ASN A 1171 25.30 4.02 -44.94
CA ASN A 1171 24.31 4.09 -46.02
C ASN A 1171 24.82 3.68 -47.42
N GLU A 1172 26.04 3.13 -47.54
CA GLU A 1172 26.54 2.56 -48.81
C GLU A 1172 26.71 1.02 -48.78
N ALA A 1173 26.41 0.35 -47.67
CA ALA A 1173 26.50 -1.10 -47.58
C ALA A 1173 25.12 -1.72 -47.35
N LEU A 1174 24.35 -1.85 -48.45
CA LEU A 1174 23.36 -2.91 -48.75
C LEU A 1174 22.36 -2.36 -49.80
N GLY A 1175 22.83 -2.21 -51.03
CA GLY A 1175 21.96 -1.85 -52.15
C GLY A 1175 20.97 -2.97 -52.46
N ILE A 1176 19.69 -2.76 -52.14
CA ILE A 1176 18.54 -3.38 -52.81
C ILE A 1176 17.40 -2.36 -52.91
N THR A 1177 17.04 -2.06 -54.15
CA THR A 1177 16.01 -1.12 -54.63
C THR A 1177 14.58 -1.59 -54.35
N THR A 1178 13.72 -0.71 -53.88
CA THR A 1178 12.25 -0.89 -53.80
C THR A 1178 11.55 -0.31 -55.02
N THR A 1179 10.62 -1.06 -55.62
CA THR A 1179 9.61 -0.54 -56.55
C THR A 1179 8.21 -1.03 -56.15
N GLY A 1180 7.30 -0.08 -55.87
CA GLY A 1180 5.86 -0.20 -56.15
C GLY A 1180 4.90 -0.50 -54.98
N GLN A 1181 4.14 0.55 -54.59
CA GLN A 1181 2.68 0.64 -54.25
C GLN A 1181 2.01 -0.60 -53.60
N ASP A 1182 1.33 -0.53 -52.46
CA ASP A 1182 0.29 0.42 -52.04
C ASP A 1182 0.08 0.37 -50.50
N ALA A 1183 -0.58 1.42 -50.02
CA ALA A 1183 -0.78 1.86 -48.64
C ALA A 1183 -1.26 0.85 -47.58
N THR A 1184 -0.73 0.96 -46.36
CA THR A 1184 -1.44 1.36 -45.12
C THR A 1184 -0.49 1.38 -43.91
N GLN A 1185 -0.77 2.29 -42.98
CA GLN A 1185 -0.07 2.65 -41.73
C GLN A 1185 0.78 1.56 -41.04
N THR A 1186 2.04 1.87 -40.72
CA THR A 1186 2.76 1.37 -39.52
C THR A 1186 3.99 2.27 -39.23
N THR A 1187 3.88 3.14 -38.23
CA THR A 1187 4.58 3.16 -36.93
C THR A 1187 6.09 3.45 -36.93
N ALA A 1188 6.49 4.40 -36.10
CA ALA A 1188 7.66 4.23 -35.26
C ALA A 1188 7.36 4.81 -33.86
N ILE A 1189 7.82 4.08 -32.84
CA ILE A 1189 7.77 4.35 -31.39
C ILE A 1189 6.53 3.76 -30.69
N ASP A 1190 6.60 2.46 -30.40
CA ASP A 1190 6.36 1.97 -29.05
C ASP A 1190 7.08 0.63 -28.86
N LEU A 1191 7.99 0.57 -27.89
CA LEU A 1191 8.65 -0.68 -27.50
C LEU A 1191 8.97 -0.64 -25.99
N PHE A 1192 7.96 -0.35 -25.17
CA PHE A 1192 7.88 -0.90 -23.82
C PHE A 1192 6.44 -1.23 -23.42
N GLY A 1193 6.07 -2.48 -23.71
CA GLY A 1193 5.32 -3.33 -22.78
C GLY A 1193 3.85 -3.07 -22.56
N ARG A 1194 2.98 -3.85 -23.22
CA ARG A 1194 1.81 -4.46 -22.57
C ARG A 1194 1.60 -5.90 -23.06
N ARG A 1195 1.71 -6.84 -22.13
CA ARG A 1195 1.16 -8.20 -22.25
C ARG A 1195 -0.36 -8.11 -22.20
N ALA A 1196 -1.02 -8.48 -23.29
CA ALA A 1196 -2.43 -8.84 -23.28
C ALA A 1196 -2.60 -10.31 -22.84
N ASN A 1197 -3.70 -10.53 -22.13
CA ASN A 1197 -4.25 -11.79 -21.66
C ASN A 1197 -4.19 -12.92 -22.70
N ALA A 1198 -3.63 -14.07 -22.31
CA ALA A 1198 -3.82 -15.33 -23.02
C ALA A 1198 -5.04 -16.07 -22.43
N ALA A 1199 -6.16 -16.04 -23.17
CA ALA A 1199 -7.24 -16.99 -23.02
C ALA A 1199 -7.27 -17.90 -24.27
N LYS A 1200 -7.23 -19.21 -24.00
CA LYS A 1200 -7.67 -20.35 -24.82
C LYS A 1200 -7.34 -20.37 -26.32
N GLY A 1201 -6.49 -21.36 -26.65
CA GLY A 1201 -6.75 -22.35 -27.70
C GLY A 1201 -6.49 -21.88 -29.12
N ASP A 1202 -5.34 -22.29 -29.67
CA ASP A 1202 -5.29 -23.00 -30.95
C ASP A 1202 -3.90 -23.62 -31.18
N ILE A 1203 -3.92 -24.78 -31.83
CA ILE A 1203 -2.78 -25.63 -32.15
C ILE A 1203 -2.13 -25.11 -33.43
N LEU A 1204 -0.80 -24.94 -33.44
CA LEU A 1204 -0.04 -24.76 -34.68
C LEU A 1204 1.21 -25.64 -34.68
N VAL A 1205 1.30 -26.47 -35.71
CA VAL A 1205 2.38 -27.42 -36.00
C VAL A 1205 3.27 -26.82 -37.07
N VAL A 1206 4.60 -26.76 -36.86
CA VAL A 1206 5.60 -26.66 -37.95
C VAL A 1206 6.89 -27.40 -37.54
N ASP A 1207 7.52 -28.11 -38.48
CA ASP A 1207 8.73 -28.97 -38.38
C ASP A 1207 8.60 -30.43 -37.92
N GLY A 1208 7.50 -31.09 -38.29
CA GLY A 1208 7.52 -32.54 -38.57
C GLY A 1208 7.87 -33.50 -37.42
N LYS A 1209 7.97 -33.04 -36.17
CA LYS A 1209 8.17 -33.89 -34.98
C LYS A 1209 7.26 -33.47 -33.83
N LYS A 1210 6.32 -34.36 -33.47
CA LYS A 1210 5.58 -34.33 -32.20
C LYS A 1210 6.54 -34.53 -31.03
N ILE A 1211 6.53 -33.63 -30.05
CA ILE A 1211 7.01 -33.94 -28.70
C ILE A 1211 5.92 -33.58 -27.70
N VAL A 1212 5.54 -34.60 -26.93
CA VAL A 1212 4.55 -34.57 -25.86
C VAL A 1212 5.24 -34.12 -24.57
N ARG A 1213 4.70 -33.10 -23.90
CA ARG A 1213 4.31 -33.20 -22.49
C ARG A 1213 3.14 -32.30 -22.20
#